data_AF-A0A971VQD8-F1
#
_entry.id   AF-A0A971VQD8-F1
#
_cell.length_a   1.000
_cell.length_b   1.000
_cell.length_c   1.000
_cell.angle_alpha   90.00
_cell.angle_beta   90.00
_cell.angle_gamma   90.00
#
_symmetry.space_group_name_H-M   'P 1'
#
loop_
_entity.id
_entity.type
_entity.pdbx_description
1 polymer ?
#
loop_
_entity_poly.entity_id
_entity_poly.type
_entity_poly.pdbx_seq_one_letter_code
_entity_poly.pdbx_strand_id
1 'polypeptide(L)'
;MKVQGYSLKVKKTRQKIRNFYTAAQGLPSDAITAAAFDGKGVLWVGTDKGLAKFDGKKFAKFDVKAGNGNISMLHVDKEGALYVGTENKLVKVKDSKIVSTTELEGNIIAGATDYNGIDWFITDRYLYTNYERGTLYPYHETETPDCKGLAAFNEDFVFAAGSFGLQIIHGKRPRWATLITQTSKIPTNELTAIAADTWNHVWIGTKNGALIFDGRNRWLTPDTVKALPRASVTTIAIGKNGAAYIGTEIGLYIIDGTKESFLGYNRWLPDFKVTAIAVSSDSDTLCIGTEKGLAIIEFKLMSLSEKAEYYQYTVEKYHNREGYTTNRQLTEKGNIESGAPQITDNDGLWTGCYVASQALRYGATKDKKALESARKGMRAMLKLMSITGIEGFTARAYRRPGEPGFGDGDKEWHLTEDEFGPLEWKGETSSDEMTGHFFGLSLYYDLCADEKEKKEIALALSNIMDHILSYEYTLCDVDGLPTTWAHWGPHELNNDEKWFWERGINSLELLAFLKIVYHMTGDEKYQKEYEKLIRTQNYALNCVQYKIFDAHTSHIDDNLGFLSMTSLLRYEQDPTIRQYFLMGFKHHWNDQRIERSPLWNIMYGALTGEHCDLENAVRSLEELPLDLIHHKVVNSVRPEIVWDSGQELFGGVRQLKEPLPYDEKPMNKYDNNPFLADRGDGLRAEDGTVFLLPYWYARYYGMIIEE
;
A
#
# COMPACT_ATOMS: atom_id res chain seq x y z
N MET A 1 17.30 0.42 -26.15
CA MET A 1 17.70 -0.96 -25.81
C MET A 1 16.48 -1.69 -25.28
N LYS A 2 16.13 -2.87 -25.79
CA LYS A 2 15.25 -3.81 -25.07
C LYS A 2 16.16 -4.77 -24.31
N VAL A 3 15.85 -5.09 -23.05
CA VAL A 3 16.66 -6.06 -22.29
C VAL A 3 16.46 -7.43 -22.93
N GLN A 4 17.52 -8.01 -23.50
CA GLN A 4 17.47 -9.35 -24.07
C GLN A 4 17.66 -10.38 -22.96
N GLY A 5 16.68 -11.26 -22.73
CA GLY A 5 16.83 -12.45 -21.88
C GLY A 5 16.23 -12.40 -20.47
N TYR A 6 15.58 -11.31 -20.06
CA TYR A 6 14.96 -11.21 -18.72
C TYR A 6 13.60 -10.48 -18.79
N SER A 7 12.54 -11.24 -19.09
CA SER A 7 11.16 -10.75 -19.08
C SER A 7 10.30 -11.59 -18.14
N LEU A 8 9.62 -10.96 -17.19
CA LEU A 8 8.68 -11.61 -16.28
C LEU A 8 7.27 -11.59 -16.87
N LYS A 9 6.62 -12.74 -16.89
CA LYS A 9 5.19 -12.83 -17.21
C LYS A 9 4.37 -12.50 -15.96
N VAL A 10 3.47 -11.54 -16.07
CA VAL A 10 2.68 -11.04 -14.94
C VAL A 10 1.22 -11.43 -15.12
N LYS A 11 0.65 -12.06 -14.09
CA LYS A 11 -0.74 -12.48 -14.03
C LYS A 11 -1.61 -11.42 -13.37
N LYS A 12 -2.92 -11.52 -13.55
CA LYS A 12 -3.86 -10.69 -12.78
C LYS A 12 -3.78 -11.02 -11.29
N THR A 13 -3.91 -10.00 -10.45
CA THR A 13 -3.91 -10.12 -8.98
C THR A 13 -5.13 -9.47 -8.34
N ARG A 14 -5.50 -9.96 -7.15
CA ARG A 14 -6.65 -9.45 -6.39
C ARG A 14 -6.30 -8.10 -5.75
N GLN A 15 -6.97 -7.05 -6.19
CA GLN A 15 -6.90 -5.69 -5.64
C GLN A 15 -8.04 -5.47 -4.66
N LYS A 16 -7.76 -4.81 -3.53
CA LYS A 16 -8.73 -4.60 -2.45
C LYS A 16 -9.45 -3.26 -2.63
N ILE A 17 -10.77 -3.29 -2.57
CA ILE A 17 -11.65 -2.11 -2.52
C ILE A 17 -12.44 -2.19 -1.22
N ARG A 18 -12.50 -1.11 -0.44
CA ARG A 18 -13.14 -1.14 0.87
C ARG A 18 -14.23 -0.10 1.02
N ASN A 19 -15.23 -0.42 1.84
CA ASN A 19 -16.28 0.50 2.30
C ASN A 19 -16.51 0.33 3.80
N PHE A 20 -16.73 1.44 4.50
CA PHE A 20 -17.05 1.44 5.93
C PHE A 20 -18.52 1.76 6.19
N TYR A 21 -19.11 1.06 7.16
CA TYR A 21 -20.49 1.23 7.58
C TYR A 21 -20.56 1.35 9.11
N THR A 22 -21.33 2.32 9.59
CA THR A 22 -21.70 2.53 10.99
C THR A 22 -23.23 2.64 11.09
N ALA A 23 -23.75 2.95 12.27
CA ALA A 23 -25.15 3.25 12.49
C ALA A 23 -25.66 4.40 11.60
N ALA A 24 -24.77 5.34 11.24
CA ALA A 24 -25.09 6.42 10.30
C ALA A 24 -25.42 5.91 8.89
N GLN A 25 -24.91 4.74 8.49
CA GLN A 25 -25.18 4.09 7.20
C GLN A 25 -26.21 2.95 7.29
N GLY A 26 -27.00 2.90 8.37
CA GLY A 26 -28.18 2.02 8.50
C GLY A 26 -27.97 0.74 9.32
N LEU A 27 -26.79 0.55 9.93
CA LEU A 27 -26.62 -0.50 10.95
C LEU A 27 -27.44 -0.17 12.21
N PRO A 28 -27.98 -1.16 12.94
CA PRO A 28 -28.66 -0.92 14.21
C PRO A 28 -27.77 -0.33 15.31
N SER A 29 -26.46 -0.61 15.27
CA SER A 29 -25.43 -0.10 16.20
C SER A 29 -24.04 -0.26 15.57
N ASP A 30 -23.06 0.46 16.11
CA ASP A 30 -21.66 0.37 15.68
C ASP A 30 -20.95 -0.88 16.26
N ALA A 31 -21.43 -1.40 17.39
CA ALA A 31 -20.84 -2.58 18.02
C ALA A 31 -21.28 -3.84 17.27
N ILE A 32 -20.44 -4.34 16.36
CA ILE A 32 -20.71 -5.55 15.58
C ILE A 32 -20.41 -6.77 16.43
N THR A 33 -21.34 -7.72 16.44
CA THR A 33 -21.24 -8.95 17.25
C THR A 33 -21.16 -10.21 16.41
N ALA A 34 -21.73 -10.20 15.20
CA ALA A 34 -21.72 -11.34 14.30
C ALA A 34 -21.89 -10.90 12.84
N ALA A 35 -21.40 -11.70 11.89
CA ALA A 35 -21.61 -11.48 10.46
C ALA A 35 -21.70 -12.84 9.75
N ALA A 36 -22.57 -12.96 8.74
CA ALA A 36 -22.67 -14.16 7.91
C ALA A 36 -23.26 -13.84 6.53
N PHE A 37 -22.85 -14.61 5.52
CA PHE A 37 -23.56 -14.67 4.23
C PHE A 37 -24.52 -15.85 4.24
N ASP A 38 -25.81 -15.62 4.00
CA ASP A 38 -26.78 -16.73 3.86
C ASP A 38 -26.54 -17.53 2.58
N GLY A 39 -27.29 -18.63 2.39
CA GLY A 39 -27.14 -19.49 1.21
C GLY A 39 -27.49 -18.83 -0.13
N LYS A 40 -28.06 -17.63 -0.13
CA LYS A 40 -28.30 -16.82 -1.34
C LYS A 40 -27.25 -15.72 -1.52
N GLY A 41 -26.23 -15.67 -0.67
CA GLY A 41 -25.19 -14.65 -0.70
C GLY A 41 -25.62 -13.30 -0.13
N VAL A 42 -26.73 -13.24 0.63
CA VAL A 42 -27.11 -12.00 1.34
C VAL A 42 -26.24 -11.86 2.57
N LEU A 43 -25.62 -10.70 2.74
CA LEU A 43 -24.86 -10.38 3.95
C LEU A 43 -25.82 -9.95 5.09
N TRP A 44 -25.67 -10.62 6.22
CA TRP A 44 -26.35 -10.34 7.48
C TRP A 44 -25.34 -9.96 8.55
N VAL A 45 -25.68 -8.95 9.35
CA VAL A 45 -24.80 -8.40 10.38
C VAL A 45 -25.58 -8.24 11.68
N GLY A 46 -25.13 -8.94 12.72
CA GLY A 46 -25.63 -8.81 14.07
C GLY A 46 -24.90 -7.69 14.82
N THR A 47 -25.65 -6.93 15.60
CA THR A 47 -25.11 -5.94 16.52
C THR A 47 -25.68 -6.16 17.93
N ASP A 48 -25.17 -5.41 18.90
CA ASP A 48 -25.72 -5.36 20.27
C ASP A 48 -27.16 -4.80 20.34
N LYS A 49 -27.72 -4.27 19.24
CA LYS A 49 -29.06 -3.64 19.18
C LYS A 49 -29.95 -4.14 18.04
N GLY A 50 -29.50 -5.10 17.23
CA GLY A 50 -30.37 -5.77 16.27
C GLY A 50 -29.64 -6.47 15.13
N LEU A 51 -30.44 -7.11 14.29
CA LEU A 51 -29.97 -7.69 13.04
C LEU A 51 -30.10 -6.67 11.90
N ALA A 52 -29.12 -6.63 11.02
CA ALA A 52 -29.10 -5.86 9.80
C ALA A 52 -28.97 -6.78 8.58
N LYS A 53 -29.62 -6.40 7.49
CA LYS A 53 -29.48 -7.03 6.17
C LYS A 53 -28.86 -6.03 5.21
N PHE A 54 -27.87 -6.46 4.42
CA PHE A 54 -27.31 -5.67 3.33
C PHE A 54 -28.06 -5.93 2.02
N ASP A 55 -28.45 -4.87 1.31
CA ASP A 55 -29.11 -4.97 0.00
C ASP A 55 -28.14 -4.85 -1.20
N GLY A 56 -26.83 -4.83 -0.92
CA GLY A 56 -25.77 -4.56 -1.91
C GLY A 56 -25.35 -3.09 -1.95
N LYS A 57 -26.06 -2.19 -1.28
CA LYS A 57 -25.72 -0.76 -1.19
C LYS A 57 -25.76 -0.22 0.23
N LYS A 58 -26.77 -0.58 1.00
CA LYS A 58 -27.01 -0.09 2.37
C LYS A 58 -27.47 -1.19 3.30
N PHE A 59 -27.33 -0.93 4.60
CA PHE A 59 -27.92 -1.76 5.64
C PHE A 59 -29.34 -1.31 5.98
N ALA A 60 -30.19 -2.27 6.29
CA ALA A 60 -31.50 -2.03 6.88
C ALA A 60 -31.71 -2.98 8.06
N LYS A 61 -32.29 -2.47 9.14
CA LYS A 61 -32.68 -3.28 10.29
C LYS A 61 -33.69 -4.36 9.87
N PHE A 62 -33.42 -5.59 10.25
CA PHE A 62 -34.34 -6.72 10.15
C PHE A 62 -34.89 -7.05 11.53
N ASP A 63 -36.19 -6.87 11.72
CA ASP A 63 -36.83 -7.15 13.00
C ASP A 63 -37.04 -8.65 13.19
N VAL A 64 -36.23 -9.25 14.07
CA VAL A 64 -36.31 -10.67 14.45
C VAL A 64 -37.52 -10.99 15.34
N LYS A 65 -38.22 -9.96 15.88
CA LYS A 65 -39.40 -10.10 16.75
C LYS A 65 -39.19 -11.07 17.92
N ALA A 66 -37.97 -11.14 18.43
CA ALA A 66 -37.54 -12.05 19.49
C ALA A 66 -36.36 -11.46 20.27
N GLY A 67 -36.28 -11.77 21.56
CA GLY A 67 -35.18 -11.34 22.44
C GLY A 67 -35.11 -9.84 22.70
N ASN A 68 -33.99 -9.41 23.28
CA ASN A 68 -33.71 -8.02 23.64
C ASN A 68 -33.08 -7.18 22.50
N GLY A 69 -32.82 -7.81 21.34
CA GLY A 69 -32.17 -7.18 20.19
C GLY A 69 -30.66 -7.38 20.11
N ASN A 70 -29.98 -7.83 21.17
CA ASN A 70 -28.59 -8.26 21.09
C ASN A 70 -28.50 -9.56 20.28
N ILE A 71 -27.75 -9.53 19.18
CA ILE A 71 -27.51 -10.69 18.34
C ILE A 71 -26.20 -11.34 18.80
N SER A 72 -26.26 -12.52 19.42
CA SER A 72 -25.06 -13.21 19.90
C SER A 72 -24.39 -14.07 18.84
N MET A 73 -25.14 -14.52 17.84
CA MET A 73 -24.65 -15.50 16.87
C MET A 73 -25.40 -15.39 15.54
N LEU A 74 -24.66 -15.55 14.45
CA LEU A 74 -25.18 -15.82 13.11
C LEU A 74 -24.52 -17.08 12.57
N HIS A 75 -25.33 -18.05 12.16
CA HIS A 75 -24.87 -19.34 11.64
C HIS A 75 -25.71 -19.73 10.44
N VAL A 76 -25.11 -20.38 9.44
CA VAL A 76 -25.80 -20.76 8.20
C VAL A 76 -25.72 -22.27 8.03
N ASP A 77 -26.88 -22.92 7.90
CA ASP A 77 -26.94 -24.36 7.66
C ASP A 77 -26.57 -24.74 6.24
N LYS A 78 -26.47 -26.06 6.02
CA LYS A 78 -26.15 -26.66 4.72
C LYS A 78 -27.21 -26.34 3.65
N GLU A 79 -28.45 -26.11 4.04
CA GLU A 79 -29.56 -25.69 3.18
C GLU A 79 -29.60 -24.17 2.93
N GLY A 80 -28.67 -23.42 3.52
CA GLY A 80 -28.51 -21.99 3.31
C GLY A 80 -29.43 -21.10 4.14
N ALA A 81 -30.15 -21.65 5.13
CA ALA A 81 -30.94 -20.85 6.06
C ALA A 81 -30.04 -20.25 7.15
N LEU A 82 -30.36 -19.02 7.53
CA LEU A 82 -29.66 -18.29 8.57
C LEU A 82 -30.32 -18.57 9.92
N TYR A 83 -29.56 -19.06 10.88
CA TYR A 83 -29.92 -19.06 12.29
C TYR A 83 -29.38 -17.83 12.99
N VAL A 84 -30.24 -17.19 13.77
CA VAL A 84 -29.94 -15.97 14.52
C VAL A 84 -30.14 -16.26 16.00
N GLY A 85 -29.07 -16.15 16.79
CA GLY A 85 -29.13 -16.24 18.24
C GLY A 85 -29.43 -14.88 18.87
N THR A 86 -30.45 -14.80 19.71
CA THR A 86 -30.72 -13.63 20.56
C THR A 86 -31.23 -14.08 21.93
N GLU A 87 -30.43 -13.84 22.97
CA GLU A 87 -30.61 -14.44 24.31
C GLU A 87 -30.81 -15.96 24.21
N ASN A 88 -31.96 -16.47 24.65
CA ASN A 88 -32.34 -17.88 24.61
C ASN A 88 -33.21 -18.24 23.39
N LYS A 89 -33.36 -17.33 22.42
CA LYS A 89 -34.20 -17.53 21.23
C LYS A 89 -33.33 -17.76 19.99
N LEU A 90 -33.54 -18.90 19.34
CA LEU A 90 -32.94 -19.26 18.07
C LEU A 90 -33.95 -19.01 16.94
N VAL A 91 -33.73 -17.97 16.14
CA VAL A 91 -34.61 -17.57 15.05
C VAL A 91 -34.06 -18.09 13.73
N LYS A 92 -34.82 -18.93 13.03
CA LYS A 92 -34.47 -19.42 11.68
C LYS A 92 -35.06 -18.48 10.63
N VAL A 93 -34.20 -17.93 9.78
CA VAL A 93 -34.54 -17.03 8.67
C VAL A 93 -34.20 -17.73 7.36
N LYS A 94 -35.18 -17.80 6.44
CA LYS A 94 -34.98 -18.30 5.08
C LYS A 94 -35.73 -17.39 4.13
N ASP A 95 -35.12 -17.07 2.99
CA ASP A 95 -35.70 -16.17 1.98
C ASP A 95 -36.10 -14.81 2.57
N SER A 96 -35.30 -14.29 3.52
CA SER A 96 -35.58 -13.05 4.26
C SER A 96 -36.91 -13.06 5.04
N LYS A 97 -37.38 -14.24 5.44
CA LYS A 97 -38.57 -14.42 6.30
C LYS A 97 -38.21 -15.28 7.49
N ILE A 98 -38.79 -14.95 8.65
CA ILE A 98 -38.73 -15.80 9.83
C ILE A 98 -39.55 -17.06 9.53
N VAL A 99 -38.90 -18.22 9.61
CA VAL A 99 -39.49 -19.54 9.41
C VAL A 99 -39.96 -20.11 10.75
N SER A 100 -39.14 -19.98 11.78
CA SER A 100 -39.43 -20.48 13.12
C SER A 100 -38.61 -19.74 14.16
N THR A 101 -39.14 -19.67 15.37
CA THR A 101 -38.41 -19.23 16.57
C THR A 101 -38.47 -20.35 17.59
N THR A 102 -37.31 -20.84 17.99
CA THR A 102 -37.17 -21.89 19.02
C THR A 102 -36.61 -21.27 20.28
N GLU A 103 -37.24 -21.53 21.41
CA GLU A 103 -36.69 -21.17 22.71
C GLU A 103 -35.86 -22.34 23.26
N LEU A 104 -34.62 -22.06 23.63
CA LEU A 104 -33.70 -23.02 24.22
C LEU A 104 -33.50 -22.68 25.70
N GLU A 105 -33.10 -23.66 26.50
CA GLU A 105 -32.62 -23.39 27.84
C GLU A 105 -31.20 -22.81 27.77
N GLY A 106 -31.01 -21.64 28.38
CA GLY A 106 -29.74 -20.92 28.41
C GLY A 106 -29.55 -19.94 27.25
N ASN A 107 -28.59 -19.04 27.40
CA ASN A 107 -28.23 -18.08 26.35
C ASN A 107 -27.44 -18.76 25.24
N ILE A 108 -27.77 -18.47 23.99
CA ILE A 108 -27.12 -19.03 22.80
C ILE A 108 -25.75 -18.39 22.62
N ILE A 109 -24.72 -19.22 22.54
CA ILE A 109 -23.31 -18.81 22.44
C ILE A 109 -22.80 -18.97 21.01
N ALA A 110 -22.93 -20.16 20.42
CA ALA A 110 -22.39 -20.46 19.08
C ALA A 110 -23.20 -21.53 18.35
N GLY A 111 -23.06 -21.54 17.02
CA GLY A 111 -23.62 -22.56 16.13
C GLY A 111 -22.54 -23.11 15.21
N ALA A 112 -22.65 -24.37 14.83
CA ALA A 112 -21.79 -25.01 13.83
C ALA A 112 -22.60 -26.06 13.06
N THR A 113 -22.32 -26.21 11.76
CA THR A 113 -22.84 -27.33 10.96
C THR A 113 -21.69 -28.23 10.61
N ASP A 114 -21.89 -29.53 10.80
CA ASP A 114 -20.87 -30.54 10.55
C ASP A 114 -20.89 -31.02 9.07
N TYR A 115 -19.97 -31.91 8.66
CA TYR A 115 -19.89 -32.30 7.23
C TYR A 115 -21.11 -33.11 6.77
N ASN A 116 -21.82 -33.76 7.69
CA ASN A 116 -23.06 -34.48 7.41
C ASN A 116 -24.24 -33.52 7.20
N GLY A 117 -24.13 -32.28 7.65
CA GLY A 117 -25.21 -31.27 7.61
C GLY A 117 -26.03 -31.25 8.90
N ILE A 118 -25.50 -31.78 9.99
CA ILE A 118 -26.13 -31.74 11.30
C ILE A 118 -25.78 -30.38 11.93
N ASP A 119 -26.81 -29.71 12.43
CA ASP A 119 -26.66 -28.43 13.10
C ASP A 119 -26.46 -28.65 14.60
N TRP A 120 -25.45 -27.99 15.14
CA TRP A 120 -25.09 -27.99 16.54
C TRP A 120 -25.18 -26.57 17.09
N PHE A 121 -25.85 -26.40 18.23
CA PHE A 121 -25.96 -25.11 18.91
C PHE A 121 -25.62 -25.28 20.39
N ILE A 122 -24.75 -24.43 20.90
CA ILE A 122 -24.33 -24.49 22.29
C ILE A 122 -24.88 -23.28 23.06
N THR A 123 -25.49 -23.55 24.21
CA THR A 123 -25.95 -22.52 25.15
C THR A 123 -25.14 -22.56 26.44
N ASP A 124 -25.29 -21.59 27.33
CA ASP A 124 -24.71 -21.65 28.69
C ASP A 124 -25.29 -22.77 29.59
N ARG A 125 -26.19 -23.61 29.05
CA ARG A 125 -26.78 -24.78 29.73
C ARG A 125 -26.53 -26.10 29.00
N TYR A 126 -26.89 -26.21 27.72
CA TYR A 126 -26.84 -27.47 26.99
C TYR A 126 -26.29 -27.31 25.57
N LEU A 127 -25.71 -28.39 25.06
CA LEU A 127 -25.48 -28.59 23.63
C LEU A 127 -26.76 -29.14 22.99
N TYR A 128 -27.21 -28.55 21.90
CA TYR A 128 -28.38 -28.96 21.12
C TYR A 128 -27.95 -29.47 19.75
N THR A 129 -28.67 -30.47 19.24
CA THR A 129 -28.46 -31.00 17.88
C THR A 129 -29.77 -31.45 17.23
N ASN A 130 -29.79 -31.59 15.91
CA ASN A 130 -30.87 -32.21 15.14
C ASN A 130 -30.55 -33.64 14.66
N TYR A 131 -29.38 -34.21 15.01
CA TYR A 131 -28.84 -35.47 14.47
C TYR A 131 -29.84 -36.65 14.38
N GLU A 132 -30.58 -36.94 15.45
CA GLU A 132 -31.45 -38.12 15.53
C GLU A 132 -32.94 -37.82 15.26
N ARG A 133 -33.36 -36.58 15.51
CA ARG A 133 -34.80 -36.23 15.61
C ARG A 133 -35.29 -35.33 14.49
N GLY A 134 -34.40 -34.78 13.67
CA GLY A 134 -34.74 -33.77 12.65
C GLY A 134 -35.21 -32.42 13.22
N THR A 135 -35.45 -32.35 14.53
CA THR A 135 -35.71 -31.14 15.32
C THR A 135 -34.65 -31.01 16.41
N LEU A 136 -34.39 -29.79 16.88
CA LEU A 136 -33.41 -29.56 17.95
C LEU A 136 -33.84 -30.19 19.29
N TYR A 137 -32.90 -30.87 19.95
CA TYR A 137 -33.06 -31.42 21.30
C TYR A 137 -31.73 -31.33 22.07
N PRO A 138 -31.74 -31.28 23.42
CA PRO A 138 -30.52 -31.34 24.22
C PRO A 138 -29.78 -32.66 23.98
N TYR A 139 -28.53 -32.58 23.53
CA TYR A 139 -27.68 -33.73 23.28
C TYR A 139 -27.20 -34.31 24.61
N HIS A 140 -27.80 -35.44 25.01
CA HIS A 140 -27.47 -36.20 26.22
C HIS A 140 -27.54 -35.41 27.55
N GLU A 141 -28.26 -34.28 27.60
CA GLU A 141 -28.36 -33.42 28.79
C GLU A 141 -27.00 -33.09 29.42
N THR A 142 -25.92 -33.08 28.62
CA THR A 142 -24.59 -32.75 29.12
C THR A 142 -24.56 -31.27 29.45
N GLU A 143 -24.38 -30.93 30.72
CA GLU A 143 -24.15 -29.56 31.13
C GLU A 143 -22.99 -28.96 30.33
N THR A 144 -23.25 -27.79 29.76
CA THR A 144 -22.29 -27.11 28.91
C THR A 144 -21.19 -26.52 29.77
N PRO A 145 -19.92 -26.80 29.43
CA PRO A 145 -18.82 -26.09 30.05
C PRO A 145 -18.75 -24.64 29.58
N ASP A 146 -18.04 -23.78 30.33
CA ASP A 146 -17.77 -22.41 29.88
C ASP A 146 -17.14 -22.43 28.48
N CYS A 147 -17.80 -21.78 27.52
CA CYS A 147 -17.44 -21.78 26.11
C CYS A 147 -17.72 -20.41 25.47
N LYS A 148 -16.97 -20.13 24.40
CA LYS A 148 -17.01 -18.91 23.58
C LYS A 148 -17.18 -19.21 22.09
N GLY A 149 -17.07 -20.48 21.70
CA GLY A 149 -17.21 -20.92 20.32
C GLY A 149 -17.32 -22.43 20.20
N LEU A 150 -17.79 -22.88 19.04
CA LEU A 150 -18.09 -24.28 18.73
C LEU A 150 -17.53 -24.64 17.35
N ALA A 151 -16.96 -25.83 17.21
CA ALA A 151 -16.63 -26.45 15.93
C ALA A 151 -17.11 -27.90 15.94
N ALA A 152 -17.83 -28.31 14.91
CA ALA A 152 -18.39 -29.66 14.79
C ALA A 152 -17.86 -30.34 13.53
N PHE A 153 -17.40 -31.59 13.68
CA PHE A 153 -16.99 -32.42 12.54
C PHE A 153 -18.04 -33.47 12.21
N ASN A 154 -18.49 -34.21 13.22
CA ASN A 154 -19.55 -35.22 13.12
C ASN A 154 -20.14 -35.47 14.51
N GLU A 155 -21.06 -36.43 14.61
CA GLU A 155 -21.72 -36.85 15.84
C GLU A 155 -20.76 -37.29 16.97
N ASP A 156 -19.56 -37.73 16.60
CA ASP A 156 -18.52 -38.23 17.50
C ASP A 156 -17.44 -37.18 17.82
N PHE A 157 -17.50 -35.98 17.25
CA PHE A 157 -16.43 -34.99 17.41
C PHE A 157 -16.98 -33.56 17.35
N VAL A 158 -17.33 -33.04 18.52
CA VAL A 158 -17.74 -31.65 18.74
C VAL A 158 -16.75 -31.00 19.70
N PHE A 159 -16.21 -29.86 19.31
CA PHE A 159 -15.21 -29.10 20.06
C PHE A 159 -15.79 -27.78 20.53
N ALA A 160 -15.56 -27.44 21.79
CA ALA A 160 -15.87 -26.15 22.36
C ALA A 160 -14.59 -25.49 22.89
N ALA A 161 -14.42 -24.21 22.58
CA ALA A 161 -13.34 -23.38 23.11
C ALA A 161 -13.89 -22.51 24.24
N GLY A 162 -13.22 -22.44 25.39
CA GLY A 162 -13.63 -21.60 26.52
C GLY A 162 -12.51 -21.29 27.51
N SER A 163 -12.85 -20.90 28.73
CA SER A 163 -11.87 -20.42 29.73
C SER A 163 -11.11 -21.55 30.44
N PHE A 164 -11.45 -22.81 30.18
CA PHE A 164 -10.86 -23.98 30.86
C PHE A 164 -10.18 -24.96 29.90
N GLY A 165 -9.73 -24.50 28.73
CA GLY A 165 -9.08 -25.30 27.70
C GLY A 165 -10.03 -25.73 26.59
N LEU A 166 -9.55 -26.66 25.75
CA LEU A 166 -10.32 -27.20 24.62
C LEU A 166 -11.17 -28.36 25.13
N GLN A 167 -12.49 -28.20 25.06
CA GLN A 167 -13.43 -29.24 25.48
C GLN A 167 -13.90 -30.01 24.25
N ILE A 168 -14.03 -31.32 24.41
CA ILE A 168 -14.30 -32.25 23.31
C ILE A 168 -15.37 -33.23 23.76
N ILE A 169 -16.43 -33.37 22.97
CA ILE A 169 -17.32 -34.53 23.05
C ILE A 169 -16.81 -35.56 22.06
N HIS A 170 -16.55 -36.77 22.56
CA HIS A 170 -16.14 -37.90 21.72
C HIS A 170 -16.68 -39.26 22.17
N GLY A 171 -17.14 -40.05 21.21
CA GLY A 171 -17.44 -41.47 21.31
C GLY A 171 -18.85 -41.82 21.82
N LYS A 172 -19.15 -43.13 21.84
CA LYS A 172 -20.49 -43.73 22.11
C LYS A 172 -21.17 -43.35 23.43
N ARG A 173 -20.43 -42.75 24.37
CA ARG A 173 -20.95 -42.26 25.66
C ARG A 173 -20.46 -40.83 25.80
N PRO A 174 -21.17 -39.86 25.19
CA PRO A 174 -20.68 -38.51 25.08
C PRO A 174 -20.51 -37.90 26.46
N ARG A 175 -19.29 -37.43 26.72
CA ARG A 175 -18.91 -36.66 27.90
C ARG A 175 -17.86 -35.65 27.47
N TRP A 176 -17.86 -34.50 28.12
CA TRP A 176 -16.82 -33.50 27.92
C TRP A 176 -15.47 -34.05 28.44
N ALA A 177 -14.50 -34.16 27.54
CA ALA A 177 -13.09 -34.30 27.86
C ALA A 177 -12.40 -32.95 27.64
N THR A 178 -11.43 -32.62 28.49
CA THR A 178 -10.77 -31.31 28.44
C THR A 178 -9.27 -31.48 28.17
N LEU A 179 -8.78 -30.82 27.13
CA LEU A 179 -7.35 -30.63 26.89
C LEU A 179 -6.94 -29.26 27.45
N ILE A 180 -5.95 -29.29 28.35
CA ILE A 180 -5.44 -28.12 29.07
C ILE A 180 -3.94 -27.96 28.83
N THR A 181 -3.37 -26.82 29.22
CA THR A 181 -1.94 -26.51 29.05
C THR A 181 -1.02 -27.59 29.63
N GLN A 182 -1.40 -28.24 30.73
CA GLN A 182 -0.62 -29.29 31.37
C GLN A 182 -0.60 -30.62 30.61
N THR A 183 -1.61 -30.88 29.77
CA THR A 183 -1.80 -32.17 29.07
C THR A 183 -1.71 -32.03 27.56
N SER A 184 -1.46 -30.82 27.05
CA SER A 184 -1.44 -30.51 25.62
C SER A 184 -0.39 -29.45 25.27
N LYS A 185 -0.39 -28.96 24.03
CA LYS A 185 0.47 -27.87 23.56
C LYS A 185 -0.25 -26.51 23.51
N ILE A 186 -1.45 -26.43 24.08
CA ILE A 186 -2.16 -25.16 24.19
C ILE A 186 -1.33 -24.22 25.10
N PRO A 187 -1.04 -22.97 24.69
CA PRO A 187 -0.21 -22.05 25.46
C PRO A 187 -0.94 -21.43 26.66
N THR A 188 -2.28 -21.40 26.64
CA THR A 188 -3.14 -20.89 27.73
C THR A 188 -4.46 -21.64 27.75
N ASN A 189 -5.04 -21.85 28.93
CA ASN A 189 -6.37 -22.46 29.06
C ASN A 189 -7.50 -21.51 28.60
N GLU A 190 -7.21 -20.24 28.37
CA GLU A 190 -8.20 -19.28 27.89
C GLU A 190 -8.24 -19.25 26.36
N LEU A 191 -9.16 -20.03 25.81
CA LEU A 191 -9.46 -20.06 24.38
C LEU A 191 -10.53 -19.03 24.06
N THR A 192 -10.36 -18.32 22.95
CA THR A 192 -11.18 -17.15 22.59
C THR A 192 -11.98 -17.34 21.31
N ALA A 193 -11.50 -18.20 20.41
CA ALA A 193 -12.18 -18.50 19.15
C ALA A 193 -11.90 -19.94 18.73
N ILE A 194 -12.77 -20.50 17.90
CA ILE A 194 -12.58 -21.82 17.30
C ILE A 194 -13.23 -21.88 15.93
N ALA A 195 -12.59 -22.55 14.99
CA ALA A 195 -13.14 -22.86 13.67
C ALA A 195 -12.62 -24.20 13.16
N ALA A 196 -13.36 -24.83 12.26
CA ALA A 196 -12.99 -26.05 11.57
C ALA A 196 -12.65 -25.75 10.11
N ASP A 197 -11.60 -26.37 9.57
CA ASP A 197 -11.37 -26.42 8.13
C ASP A 197 -11.99 -27.66 7.48
N THR A 198 -11.95 -27.72 6.14
CA THR A 198 -12.54 -28.82 5.36
C THR A 198 -11.85 -30.18 5.52
N TRP A 199 -10.68 -30.22 6.16
CA TRP A 199 -9.93 -31.45 6.46
C TRP A 199 -10.04 -31.87 7.93
N ASN A 200 -10.92 -31.20 8.69
CA ASN A 200 -11.16 -31.42 10.10
C ASN A 200 -9.97 -31.02 11.00
N HIS A 201 -9.17 -30.04 10.61
CA HIS A 201 -8.28 -29.38 11.56
C HIS A 201 -9.04 -28.31 12.34
N VAL A 202 -8.78 -28.23 13.64
CA VAL A 202 -9.35 -27.24 14.55
C VAL A 202 -8.39 -26.05 14.64
N TRP A 203 -8.84 -24.91 14.16
CA TRP A 203 -8.18 -23.62 14.36
C TRP A 203 -8.67 -23.02 15.68
N ILE A 204 -7.73 -22.67 16.56
CA ILE A 204 -8.01 -22.25 17.93
C ILE A 204 -7.37 -20.89 18.15
N GLY A 205 -8.17 -19.94 18.61
CA GLY A 205 -7.73 -18.63 19.05
C GLY A 205 -7.46 -18.61 20.54
N THR A 206 -6.44 -17.86 20.95
CA THR A 206 -6.11 -17.59 22.36
C THR A 206 -5.74 -16.13 22.56
N LYS A 207 -5.59 -15.71 23.82
CA LYS A 207 -4.98 -14.42 24.15
C LYS A 207 -3.53 -14.24 23.67
N ASN A 208 -2.84 -15.33 23.35
CA ASN A 208 -1.41 -15.36 22.98
C ASN A 208 -1.19 -15.86 21.54
N GLY A 209 -2.18 -15.71 20.66
CA GLY A 209 -2.08 -16.13 19.26
C GLY A 209 -3.01 -17.27 18.86
N ALA A 210 -2.83 -17.72 17.61
CA ALA A 210 -3.59 -18.80 17.02
C ALA A 210 -2.79 -20.12 17.00
N LEU A 211 -3.49 -21.24 17.03
CA LEU A 211 -2.93 -22.59 16.93
C LEU A 211 -3.84 -23.50 16.12
N ILE A 212 -3.27 -24.58 15.58
CA ILE A 212 -3.99 -25.59 14.81
C ILE A 212 -3.83 -26.95 15.50
N PHE A 213 -4.93 -27.66 15.68
CA PHE A 213 -4.97 -29.01 16.22
C PHE A 213 -5.56 -29.98 15.19
N ASP A 214 -4.93 -31.14 15.00
CA ASP A 214 -5.37 -32.13 14.01
C ASP A 214 -6.54 -33.02 14.48
N GLY A 215 -7.12 -32.72 15.64
CA GLY A 215 -8.18 -33.54 16.25
C GLY A 215 -7.67 -34.80 16.96
N ARG A 216 -6.36 -35.07 16.94
CA ARG A 216 -5.75 -36.28 17.53
C ARG A 216 -4.67 -35.94 18.53
N ASN A 217 -3.47 -35.57 18.07
CA ASN A 217 -2.32 -35.34 18.94
C ASN A 217 -1.34 -34.28 18.41
N ARG A 218 -1.49 -33.81 17.17
CA ARG A 218 -0.55 -32.89 16.54
C ARG A 218 -1.04 -31.45 16.69
N TRP A 219 -0.11 -30.60 17.10
CA TRP A 219 -0.34 -29.17 17.30
C TRP A 219 0.65 -28.36 16.46
N LEU A 220 0.15 -27.30 15.83
CA LEU A 220 0.95 -26.24 15.24
C LEU A 220 0.72 -24.95 16.03
N THR A 221 1.81 -24.34 16.49
CA THR A 221 1.83 -23.11 17.29
C THR A 221 2.60 -22.01 16.57
N PRO A 222 2.51 -20.74 17.00
CA PRO A 222 3.29 -19.64 16.43
C PRO A 222 4.81 -19.85 16.46
N ASP A 223 5.31 -20.69 17.39
CA ASP A 223 6.72 -21.05 17.48
C ASP A 223 7.16 -22.01 16.37
N THR A 224 6.22 -22.83 15.88
CA THR A 224 6.47 -23.79 14.78
C THR A 224 6.07 -23.24 13.41
N VAL A 225 5.10 -22.33 13.35
CA VAL A 225 4.55 -21.77 12.13
C VAL A 225 4.51 -20.24 12.26
N LYS A 226 5.45 -19.56 11.62
CA LYS A 226 5.59 -18.08 11.73
C LYS A 226 4.35 -17.32 11.28
N ALA A 227 3.61 -17.85 10.30
CA ALA A 227 2.39 -17.26 9.76
C ALA A 227 1.26 -17.14 10.79
N LEU A 228 1.27 -17.96 11.85
CA LEU A 228 0.25 -17.89 12.89
C LEU A 228 0.47 -16.63 13.75
N PRO A 229 -0.56 -15.79 13.92
CA PRO A 229 -0.41 -14.55 14.67
C PRO A 229 -0.12 -14.84 16.15
N ARG A 230 0.64 -13.93 16.77
CA ARG A 230 0.92 -13.91 18.21
C ARG A 230 0.01 -12.97 19.00
N ALA A 231 -0.88 -12.25 18.31
CA ALA A 231 -1.83 -11.33 18.92
C ALA A 231 -3.04 -12.06 19.52
N SER A 232 -3.72 -11.41 20.47
CA SER A 232 -4.95 -11.94 21.07
C SER A 232 -6.04 -12.11 20.01
N VAL A 233 -6.42 -13.35 19.76
CA VAL A 233 -7.42 -13.73 18.75
C VAL A 233 -8.82 -13.52 19.31
N THR A 234 -9.73 -13.00 18.50
CA THR A 234 -11.13 -12.72 18.86
C THR A 234 -12.12 -13.56 18.08
N THR A 235 -11.79 -13.91 16.84
CA THR A 235 -12.67 -14.71 15.97
C THR A 235 -11.85 -15.36 14.84
N ILE A 236 -12.32 -16.48 14.32
CA ILE A 236 -11.68 -17.19 13.20
C ILE A 236 -12.77 -17.59 12.21
N ALA A 237 -12.52 -17.35 10.92
CA ALA A 237 -13.33 -17.87 9.83
C ALA A 237 -12.44 -18.59 8.81
N ILE A 238 -12.93 -19.69 8.26
CA ILE A 238 -12.27 -20.43 7.18
C ILE A 238 -13.07 -20.25 5.89
N GLY A 239 -12.44 -19.68 4.86
CA GLY A 239 -13.04 -19.53 3.55
C GLY A 239 -13.23 -20.87 2.84
N LYS A 240 -14.14 -20.92 1.85
CA LYS A 240 -14.35 -22.14 1.04
C LYS A 240 -13.12 -22.55 0.23
N ASN A 241 -12.23 -21.61 -0.06
CA ASN A 241 -10.93 -21.85 -0.68
C ASN A 241 -9.86 -22.38 0.29
N GLY A 242 -10.18 -22.50 1.59
CA GLY A 242 -9.25 -22.92 2.64
C GLY A 242 -8.43 -21.79 3.27
N ALA A 243 -8.61 -20.54 2.84
CA ALA A 243 -7.94 -19.41 3.47
C ALA A 243 -8.44 -19.20 4.90
N ALA A 244 -7.52 -18.95 5.83
CA ALA A 244 -7.82 -18.65 7.23
C ALA A 244 -7.85 -17.14 7.47
N TYR A 245 -8.94 -16.66 8.06
CA TYR A 245 -9.17 -15.27 8.43
C TYR A 245 -9.22 -15.19 9.96
N ILE A 246 -8.19 -14.61 10.57
CA ILE A 246 -7.98 -14.62 12.02
C ILE A 246 -8.11 -13.19 12.54
N GLY A 247 -9.27 -12.88 13.11
CA GLY A 247 -9.54 -11.61 13.76
C GLY A 247 -8.83 -11.52 15.10
N THR A 248 -8.25 -10.36 15.38
CA THR A 248 -7.49 -10.11 16.61
C THR A 248 -7.87 -8.76 17.22
N GLU A 249 -7.37 -8.48 18.42
CA GLU A 249 -7.50 -7.17 19.08
C GLU A 249 -6.80 -6.02 18.33
N ILE A 250 -5.94 -6.30 17.35
CA ILE A 250 -5.15 -5.28 16.62
C ILE A 250 -5.45 -5.21 15.12
N GLY A 251 -6.21 -6.16 14.58
CA GLY A 251 -6.56 -6.22 13.16
C GLY A 251 -6.85 -7.64 12.70
N LEU A 252 -6.91 -7.83 11.38
CA LEU A 252 -7.18 -9.13 10.75
C LEU A 252 -5.92 -9.70 10.09
N TYR A 253 -5.57 -10.93 10.44
CA TYR A 253 -4.57 -11.72 9.71
C TYR A 253 -5.25 -12.63 8.69
N ILE A 254 -4.68 -12.73 7.50
CA ILE A 254 -5.16 -13.60 6.42
C ILE A 254 -4.02 -14.51 6.00
N ILE A 255 -4.27 -15.82 6.01
CA ILE A 255 -3.36 -16.86 5.52
C ILE A 255 -4.04 -17.55 4.35
N ASP A 256 -3.54 -17.30 3.13
CA ASP A 256 -4.05 -17.88 1.88
C ASP A 256 -2.90 -18.54 1.11
N GLY A 257 -2.73 -19.85 1.32
CA GLY A 257 -1.60 -20.60 0.77
C GLY A 257 -0.26 -20.07 1.27
N THR A 258 0.53 -19.48 0.36
CA THR A 258 1.83 -18.86 0.67
C THR A 258 1.73 -17.36 0.94
N LYS A 259 0.54 -16.77 0.83
CA LYS A 259 0.33 -15.34 1.04
C LYS A 259 -0.15 -15.08 2.46
N GLU A 260 0.62 -14.27 3.16
CA GLU A 260 0.27 -13.70 4.46
C GLU A 260 -0.10 -12.24 4.24
N SER A 261 -1.15 -11.76 4.91
CA SER A 261 -1.56 -10.37 4.84
C SER A 261 -2.15 -9.90 6.16
N PHE A 262 -1.93 -8.64 6.50
CA PHE A 262 -2.50 -7.97 7.66
C PHE A 262 -3.38 -6.79 7.24
N LEU A 263 -4.62 -6.76 7.72
CA LEU A 263 -5.54 -5.65 7.51
C LEU A 263 -5.73 -4.91 8.83
N GLY A 264 -5.15 -3.71 8.91
CA GLY A 264 -5.13 -2.87 10.10
C GLY A 264 -6.14 -1.72 10.11
N TYR A 265 -6.13 -1.00 11.24
CA TYR A 265 -6.97 0.17 11.49
C TYR A 265 -6.84 1.26 10.42
N ASN A 266 -7.97 1.92 10.13
CA ASN A 266 -8.22 3.06 9.25
C ASN A 266 -7.97 2.83 7.76
N ARG A 267 -6.88 2.14 7.39
CA ARG A 267 -6.67 1.69 6.01
C ARG A 267 -7.57 0.53 5.63
N TRP A 268 -7.88 -0.41 6.51
CA TRP A 268 -8.74 -1.54 6.11
C TRP A 268 -9.91 -1.75 7.04
N LEU A 269 -9.80 -1.34 8.30
CA LEU A 269 -10.80 -1.56 9.33
C LEU A 269 -11.20 -0.25 10.05
N PRO A 270 -12.47 -0.09 10.46
CA PRO A 270 -12.91 1.10 11.18
C PRO A 270 -12.44 1.17 12.64
N ASP A 271 -12.02 0.05 13.23
CA ASP A 271 -11.37 -0.03 14.56
C ASP A 271 -10.31 -1.15 14.56
N PHE A 272 -9.48 -1.21 15.60
CA PHE A 272 -8.43 -2.24 15.73
C PHE A 272 -9.02 -3.62 15.98
N LYS A 273 -9.99 -3.72 16.90
CA LYS A 273 -10.48 -5.00 17.36
C LYS A 273 -11.50 -5.56 16.38
N VAL A 274 -11.14 -6.67 15.75
CA VAL A 274 -12.06 -7.45 14.92
C VAL A 274 -12.98 -8.24 15.84
N THR A 275 -14.29 -8.21 15.60
CA THR A 275 -15.29 -8.92 16.41
C THR A 275 -16.05 -9.97 15.61
N ALA A 276 -16.16 -9.79 14.29
CA ALA A 276 -16.86 -10.72 13.41
C ALA A 276 -16.20 -10.78 12.03
N ILE A 277 -16.28 -11.94 11.38
CA ILE A 277 -15.78 -12.14 10.01
C ILE A 277 -16.81 -12.95 9.24
N ALA A 278 -17.18 -12.49 8.04
CA ALA A 278 -17.93 -13.28 7.08
C ALA A 278 -17.23 -13.26 5.72
N VAL A 279 -17.09 -14.45 5.13
CA VAL A 279 -16.47 -14.64 3.82
C VAL A 279 -17.55 -15.12 2.86
N SER A 280 -17.68 -14.43 1.74
CA SER A 280 -18.57 -14.85 0.64
C SER A 280 -18.15 -16.19 0.05
N SER A 281 -19.08 -16.91 -0.59
CA SER A 281 -18.82 -18.25 -1.10
C SER A 281 -17.78 -18.33 -2.21
N ASP A 282 -17.65 -17.28 -3.02
CA ASP A 282 -16.60 -17.12 -4.04
C ASP A 282 -15.29 -16.57 -3.46
N SER A 283 -15.31 -16.14 -2.19
CA SER A 283 -14.19 -15.49 -1.50
C SER A 283 -13.73 -14.20 -2.16
N ASP A 284 -14.63 -13.53 -2.90
CA ASP A 284 -14.38 -12.23 -3.54
C ASP A 284 -14.87 -11.05 -2.68
N THR A 285 -15.69 -11.31 -1.66
CA THR A 285 -16.11 -10.32 -0.66
C THR A 285 -15.85 -10.81 0.76
N LEU A 286 -15.26 -9.94 1.57
CA LEU A 286 -14.98 -10.14 2.99
C LEU A 286 -15.68 -9.05 3.80
N CYS A 287 -16.44 -9.44 4.81
CA CYS A 287 -17.07 -8.54 5.76
C CYS A 287 -16.39 -8.68 7.12
N ILE A 288 -15.93 -7.58 7.69
CA ILE A 288 -15.20 -7.54 8.96
C ILE A 288 -15.92 -6.60 9.92
N GLY A 289 -16.47 -7.14 10.99
CA GLY A 289 -17.04 -6.37 12.10
C GLY A 289 -15.97 -5.95 13.09
N THR A 290 -16.14 -4.77 13.67
CA THR A 290 -15.33 -4.25 14.77
C THR A 290 -16.21 -3.68 15.89
N GLU A 291 -15.60 -3.17 16.96
CA GLU A 291 -16.33 -2.46 18.02
C GLU A 291 -16.91 -1.11 17.56
N LYS A 292 -16.48 -0.57 16.41
CA LYS A 292 -16.91 0.75 15.91
C LYS A 292 -17.31 0.72 14.44
N GLY A 293 -18.02 -0.31 14.05
CA GLY A 293 -18.62 -0.46 12.72
C GLY A 293 -18.06 -1.64 11.95
N LEU A 294 -18.25 -1.57 10.63
CA LEU A 294 -18.06 -2.69 9.72
C LEU A 294 -17.23 -2.25 8.51
N ALA A 295 -16.30 -3.09 8.06
CA ALA A 295 -15.67 -2.99 6.75
C ALA A 295 -16.23 -4.06 5.82
N ILE A 296 -16.58 -3.68 4.59
CA ILE A 296 -16.77 -4.61 3.47
C ILE A 296 -15.58 -4.41 2.52
N ILE A 297 -14.84 -5.49 2.27
CA ILE A 297 -13.69 -5.52 1.37
C ILE A 297 -14.03 -6.42 0.18
N GLU A 298 -14.04 -5.83 -1.00
CA GLU A 298 -14.22 -6.52 -2.27
C GLU A 298 -12.86 -6.72 -2.94
N PHE A 299 -12.64 -7.91 -3.48
CA PHE A 299 -11.45 -8.28 -4.23
C PHE A 299 -11.74 -8.22 -5.72
N LYS A 300 -11.11 -7.27 -6.42
CA LYS A 300 -11.19 -7.14 -7.88
C LYS A 300 -9.93 -7.70 -8.52
N LEU A 301 -10.09 -8.70 -9.39
CA LEU A 301 -8.98 -9.24 -10.16
C LEU A 301 -8.56 -8.22 -11.24
N MET A 302 -7.31 -7.74 -11.19
CA MET A 302 -6.77 -6.74 -12.13
C MET A 302 -5.39 -7.13 -12.65
N SER A 303 -5.13 -6.92 -13.93
CA SER A 303 -3.77 -6.87 -14.48
C SER A 303 -3.04 -5.58 -14.06
N LEU A 304 -1.72 -5.54 -14.24
CA LEU A 304 -0.98 -4.30 -14.04
C LEU A 304 -1.39 -3.21 -15.05
N SER A 305 -1.79 -3.57 -16.29
CA SER A 305 -2.33 -2.61 -17.26
C SER A 305 -3.67 -2.01 -16.82
N GLU A 306 -4.60 -2.83 -16.33
CA GLU A 306 -5.88 -2.35 -15.80
C GLU A 306 -5.65 -1.40 -14.60
N LYS A 307 -4.63 -1.70 -13.78
CA LYS A 307 -4.22 -0.83 -12.65
C LYS A 307 -3.53 0.45 -13.12
N ALA A 308 -2.72 0.38 -14.19
CA ALA A 308 -2.12 1.55 -14.82
C ALA A 308 -3.18 2.49 -15.41
N GLU A 309 -4.20 1.95 -16.07
CA GLU A 309 -5.33 2.73 -16.59
C GLU A 309 -6.11 3.41 -15.46
N TYR A 310 -6.33 2.70 -14.34
CA TYR A 310 -6.95 3.29 -13.16
C TYR A 310 -6.12 4.45 -12.60
N TYR A 311 -4.82 4.28 -12.38
CA TYR A 311 -3.98 5.37 -11.87
C TYR A 311 -3.89 6.52 -12.86
N GLN A 312 -3.80 6.24 -14.16
CA GLN A 312 -3.83 7.26 -15.19
C GLN A 312 -5.09 8.13 -15.10
N TYR A 313 -6.25 7.51 -14.92
CA TYR A 313 -7.51 8.23 -14.70
C TYR A 313 -7.47 9.07 -13.43
N THR A 314 -6.99 8.50 -12.32
CA THR A 314 -6.89 9.19 -11.03
C THR A 314 -5.98 10.42 -11.10
N VAL A 315 -4.83 10.33 -11.78
CA VAL A 315 -3.92 11.47 -11.99
C VAL A 315 -4.65 12.60 -12.71
N GLU A 316 -5.23 12.30 -13.88
CA GLU A 316 -5.85 13.31 -14.73
C GLU A 316 -7.08 13.95 -14.07
N LYS A 317 -7.81 13.20 -13.24
CA LYS A 317 -9.02 13.69 -12.57
C LYS A 317 -8.73 14.47 -11.27
N TYR A 318 -7.80 13.98 -10.45
CA TYR A 318 -7.70 14.44 -9.05
C TYR A 318 -6.37 15.13 -8.70
N HIS A 319 -5.32 14.96 -9.52
CA HIS A 319 -3.96 15.43 -9.22
C HIS A 319 -3.41 16.41 -10.26
N ASN A 320 -4.03 16.50 -11.44
CA ASN A 320 -3.59 17.41 -12.48
C ASN A 320 -3.99 18.86 -12.14
N ARG A 321 -2.98 19.70 -11.87
CA ARG A 321 -3.10 21.14 -11.71
C ARG A 321 -2.52 21.81 -12.96
N GLU A 322 -3.33 21.93 -14.00
CA GLU A 322 -2.94 22.63 -15.25
C GLU A 322 -1.71 22.08 -15.97
N GLY A 323 -1.47 20.78 -15.85
CA GLY A 323 -0.30 20.10 -16.40
C GLY A 323 0.71 19.70 -15.35
N TYR A 324 0.73 20.36 -14.18
CA TYR A 324 1.49 19.89 -13.02
C TYR A 324 0.82 18.66 -12.41
N THR A 325 1.63 17.69 -12.05
CA THR A 325 1.17 16.47 -11.36
C THR A 325 1.59 16.56 -9.91
N THR A 326 0.62 16.84 -9.03
CA THR A 326 0.90 17.16 -7.63
C THR A 326 0.09 16.32 -6.66
N ASN A 327 0.55 16.27 -5.41
CA ASN A 327 -0.19 15.66 -4.32
C ASN A 327 -1.51 16.37 -4.09
N ARG A 328 -2.51 15.62 -3.62
CA ARG A 328 -3.83 16.16 -3.31
C ARG A 328 -4.00 16.33 -1.82
N GLN A 329 -4.39 17.53 -1.40
CA GLN A 329 -4.83 17.81 -0.04
C GLN A 329 -6.34 17.52 0.04
N LEU A 330 -6.72 16.59 0.90
CA LEU A 330 -8.11 16.19 1.11
C LEU A 330 -8.73 17.06 2.21
N THR A 331 -10.02 17.34 2.07
CA THR A 331 -10.83 18.05 3.09
C THR A 331 -11.64 17.07 3.94
N GLU A 332 -11.84 15.86 3.44
CA GLU A 332 -12.50 14.76 4.15
C GLU A 332 -11.57 13.54 4.20
N LYS A 333 -11.42 12.95 5.40
CA LYS A 333 -10.51 11.82 5.61
C LYS A 333 -10.89 10.63 4.73
N GLY A 334 -9.93 10.15 3.95
CA GLY A 334 -10.08 8.96 3.13
C GLY A 334 -10.93 9.14 1.88
N ASN A 335 -11.39 10.36 1.57
CA ASN A 335 -12.21 10.63 0.39
C ASN A 335 -11.39 11.36 -0.69
N ILE A 336 -10.93 10.61 -1.71
CA ILE A 336 -10.14 11.14 -2.84
C ILE A 336 -10.90 12.22 -3.63
N GLU A 337 -12.24 12.19 -3.64
CA GLU A 337 -13.04 13.17 -4.37
C GLU A 337 -13.09 14.52 -3.66
N SER A 338 -12.79 14.57 -2.36
CA SER A 338 -12.72 15.80 -1.58
C SER A 338 -11.42 16.58 -1.84
N GLY A 339 -11.43 17.89 -1.60
CA GLY A 339 -10.22 18.73 -1.62
C GLY A 339 -9.72 19.13 -3.02
N ALA A 340 -8.42 19.39 -3.16
CA ALA A 340 -7.81 19.90 -4.39
C ALA A 340 -6.33 19.49 -4.51
N PRO A 341 -5.76 19.44 -5.74
CA PRO A 341 -4.32 19.39 -5.92
C PRO A 341 -3.65 20.55 -5.18
N GLN A 342 -2.51 20.30 -4.54
CA GLN A 342 -1.77 21.31 -3.81
C GLN A 342 -0.62 21.85 -4.65
N ILE A 343 -0.27 23.12 -4.46
CA ILE A 343 1.04 23.64 -4.86
C ILE A 343 2.08 23.04 -3.93
N THR A 344 3.18 22.52 -4.48
CA THR A 344 4.25 21.92 -3.68
C THR A 344 5.58 22.59 -4.01
N ASP A 345 6.54 22.45 -3.10
CA ASP A 345 7.93 22.89 -3.34
C ASP A 345 8.64 22.02 -4.40
N ASN A 346 7.95 21.00 -4.93
CA ASN A 346 8.45 20.00 -5.86
C ASN A 346 7.56 19.76 -7.09
N ASP A 347 6.85 20.80 -7.53
CA ASP A 347 5.97 20.71 -8.70
C ASP A 347 6.76 20.31 -9.96
N GLY A 348 8.01 20.77 -10.10
CA GLY A 348 8.90 20.44 -11.21
C GLY A 348 9.38 19.00 -11.17
N LEU A 349 9.92 18.53 -10.03
CA LEU A 349 10.45 17.17 -9.90
C LEU A 349 9.41 16.11 -10.28
N TRP A 350 8.24 16.17 -9.65
CA TRP A 350 7.23 15.13 -9.79
C TRP A 350 6.47 15.23 -11.10
N THR A 351 6.29 16.43 -11.64
CA THR A 351 5.80 16.59 -13.02
C THR A 351 6.80 16.02 -14.02
N GLY A 352 8.12 16.20 -13.81
CA GLY A 352 9.16 15.58 -14.62
C GLY A 352 9.10 14.05 -14.61
N CYS A 353 8.89 13.45 -13.43
CA CYS A 353 8.65 12.01 -13.30
C CYS A 353 7.38 11.54 -14.04
N TYR A 354 6.30 12.32 -14.00
CA TYR A 354 5.08 12.02 -14.74
C TYR A 354 5.29 12.15 -16.26
N VAL A 355 5.98 13.20 -16.73
CA VAL A 355 6.34 13.37 -18.15
C VAL A 355 7.19 12.20 -18.63
N ALA A 356 8.18 11.76 -17.85
CA ALA A 356 8.98 10.57 -18.16
C ALA A 356 8.12 9.31 -18.28
N SER A 357 7.20 9.10 -17.34
CA SER A 357 6.23 7.99 -17.36
C SER A 357 5.41 7.98 -18.66
N GLN A 358 4.83 9.13 -19.04
CA GLN A 358 4.02 9.23 -20.25
C GLN A 358 4.84 9.15 -21.54
N ALA A 359 6.08 9.65 -21.53
CA ALA A 359 7.00 9.50 -22.65
C ALA A 359 7.40 8.04 -22.89
N LEU A 360 7.68 7.29 -21.81
CA LEU A 360 7.93 5.85 -21.86
C LEU A 360 6.70 5.07 -22.32
N ARG A 361 5.50 5.45 -21.84
CA ARG A 361 4.22 4.90 -22.30
C ARG A 361 4.05 5.10 -23.81
N TYR A 362 4.25 6.32 -24.31
CA TYR A 362 4.18 6.61 -25.74
C TYR A 362 5.26 5.82 -26.52
N GLY A 363 6.48 5.74 -25.99
CA GLY A 363 7.55 4.92 -26.54
C GLY A 363 7.15 3.45 -26.71
N ALA A 364 6.48 2.89 -25.70
CA ALA A 364 6.07 1.49 -25.65
C ALA A 364 4.83 1.16 -26.49
N THR A 365 3.89 2.11 -26.61
CA THR A 365 2.54 1.85 -27.14
C THR A 365 2.17 2.64 -28.40
N LYS A 366 2.84 3.78 -28.63
CA LYS A 366 2.46 4.80 -29.62
C LYS A 366 1.05 5.38 -29.43
N ASP A 367 0.50 5.31 -28.21
CA ASP A 367 -0.79 5.90 -27.84
C ASP A 367 -0.74 7.44 -27.87
N LYS A 368 -1.57 8.07 -28.69
CA LYS A 368 -1.64 9.54 -28.81
C LYS A 368 -2.05 10.21 -27.50
N LYS A 369 -2.85 9.57 -26.65
CA LYS A 369 -3.23 10.12 -25.33
C LYS A 369 -2.01 10.26 -24.43
N ALA A 370 -1.09 9.28 -24.49
CA ALA A 370 0.16 9.36 -23.74
C ALA A 370 1.02 10.55 -24.21
N LEU A 371 1.10 10.76 -25.54
CA LEU A 371 1.79 11.92 -26.11
C LEU A 371 1.16 13.24 -25.64
N GLU A 372 -0.17 13.34 -25.63
CA GLU A 372 -0.89 14.54 -25.18
C GLU A 372 -0.65 14.81 -23.68
N SER A 373 -0.75 13.79 -22.81
CA SER A 373 -0.44 13.94 -21.38
C SER A 373 1.02 14.33 -21.13
N ALA A 374 1.97 13.71 -21.85
CA ALA A 374 3.38 14.05 -21.76
C ALA A 374 3.66 15.51 -22.21
N ARG A 375 3.02 15.93 -23.31
CA ARG A 375 3.15 17.30 -23.84
C ARG A 375 2.58 18.32 -22.88
N LYS A 376 1.44 18.03 -22.25
CA LYS A 376 0.82 18.90 -21.24
C LYS A 376 1.77 19.16 -20.07
N GLY A 377 2.37 18.10 -19.51
CA GLY A 377 3.36 18.22 -18.44
C GLY A 377 4.62 18.95 -18.89
N MET A 378 5.14 18.65 -20.08
CA MET A 378 6.30 19.36 -20.66
C MET A 378 6.06 20.86 -20.76
N ARG A 379 4.88 21.28 -21.23
CA ARG A 379 4.52 22.71 -21.32
C ARG A 379 4.44 23.38 -19.96
N ALA A 380 3.90 22.68 -18.96
CA ALA A 380 3.89 23.17 -17.57
C ALA A 380 5.33 23.33 -17.02
N MET A 381 6.24 22.39 -17.31
CA MET A 381 7.64 22.51 -16.91
C MET A 381 8.34 23.70 -17.60
N LEU A 382 8.14 23.91 -18.90
CA LEU A 382 8.67 25.10 -19.59
C LEU A 382 8.10 26.41 -19.02
N LYS A 383 6.86 26.40 -18.52
CA LYS A 383 6.28 27.58 -17.86
C LYS A 383 7.07 27.94 -16.60
N LEU A 384 7.47 26.98 -15.76
CA LEU A 384 8.32 27.23 -14.56
C LEU A 384 9.67 27.87 -14.92
N MET A 385 10.24 27.52 -16.08
CA MET A 385 11.50 28.10 -16.55
C MET A 385 11.33 29.54 -17.08
N SER A 386 10.16 29.85 -17.65
CA SER A 386 9.92 31.15 -18.28
C SER A 386 9.32 32.21 -17.34
N ILE A 387 8.61 31.79 -16.29
CA ILE A 387 7.81 32.67 -15.43
C ILE A 387 8.66 33.62 -14.58
N THR A 388 9.91 33.24 -14.33
CA THR A 388 10.86 34.00 -13.50
C THR A 388 11.31 35.30 -14.16
N GLY A 389 11.31 35.35 -15.50
CA GLY A 389 11.93 36.42 -16.28
C GLY A 389 13.46 36.44 -16.22
N ILE A 390 14.08 35.49 -15.52
CA ILE A 390 15.53 35.36 -15.37
C ILE A 390 16.01 34.25 -16.29
N GLU A 391 16.89 34.59 -17.21
CA GLU A 391 17.41 33.63 -18.18
C GLU A 391 18.16 32.49 -17.47
N GLY A 392 17.71 31.26 -17.70
CA GLY A 392 18.29 30.05 -17.13
C GLY A 392 17.93 29.77 -15.67
N PHE A 393 17.06 30.57 -15.05
CA PHE A 393 16.57 30.30 -13.69
C PHE A 393 15.12 29.79 -13.71
N THR A 394 14.87 28.70 -12.99
CA THR A 394 13.57 28.02 -12.97
C THR A 394 12.89 28.23 -11.62
N ALA A 395 11.60 28.54 -11.61
CA ALA A 395 10.81 28.62 -10.38
C ALA A 395 10.51 27.23 -9.80
N ARG A 396 10.42 27.10 -8.47
CA ARG A 396 9.94 25.87 -7.79
C ARG A 396 8.47 25.58 -8.08
N ALA A 397 7.67 26.63 -8.07
CA ALA A 397 6.23 26.56 -8.24
C ALA A 397 5.69 27.93 -8.65
N TYR A 398 4.43 27.98 -9.06
CA TYR A 398 3.68 29.24 -9.17
C TYR A 398 2.27 29.10 -8.62
N ARG A 399 1.63 30.23 -8.31
CA ARG A 399 0.24 30.33 -7.84
C ARG A 399 -0.48 31.56 -8.39
N ARG A 400 -1.81 31.50 -8.41
CA ARG A 400 -2.69 32.57 -8.91
C ARG A 400 -3.39 33.33 -7.78
N PRO A 401 -3.92 34.54 -8.05
CA PRO A 401 -4.84 35.23 -7.15
C PRO A 401 -5.99 34.30 -6.72
N GLY A 402 -6.16 34.14 -5.41
CA GLY A 402 -7.18 33.27 -4.82
C GLY A 402 -6.75 31.83 -4.54
N GLU A 403 -5.57 31.39 -5.01
CA GLU A 403 -4.96 30.15 -4.51
C GLU A 403 -4.41 30.38 -3.07
N PRO A 404 -4.52 29.39 -2.17
CA PRO A 404 -3.95 29.50 -0.83
C PRO A 404 -2.47 29.87 -0.88
N GLY A 405 -2.05 30.78 0.00
CA GLY A 405 -0.70 31.30 -0.01
C GLY A 405 -0.57 32.68 -0.67
N PHE A 406 -1.39 33.00 -1.68
CA PHE A 406 -1.17 34.20 -2.50
C PHE A 406 -1.19 35.50 -1.68
N GLY A 407 -0.12 36.28 -1.74
CA GLY A 407 0.03 37.51 -0.95
C GLY A 407 0.34 37.32 0.54
N ASP A 408 0.65 36.09 0.99
CA ASP A 408 0.93 35.78 2.41
C ASP A 408 2.29 36.30 2.92
N GLY A 409 3.05 37.02 2.07
CA GLY A 409 4.25 37.76 2.47
C GLY A 409 5.52 36.92 2.69
N ASP A 410 5.52 35.65 2.28
CA ASP A 410 6.74 34.85 2.18
C ASP A 410 7.65 35.45 1.09
N LYS A 411 8.92 35.68 1.46
CA LYS A 411 9.89 36.44 0.66
C LYS A 411 10.34 35.71 -0.60
N GLU A 412 10.20 34.39 -0.62
CA GLU A 412 10.53 33.57 -1.78
C GLU A 412 9.46 33.62 -2.86
N TRP A 413 8.31 34.29 -2.63
CA TRP A 413 7.30 34.48 -3.67
C TRP A 413 7.48 35.83 -4.36
N HIS A 414 7.62 35.77 -5.68
CA HIS A 414 7.86 36.93 -6.52
C HIS A 414 6.67 37.16 -7.45
N LEU A 415 6.17 38.40 -7.47
CA LEU A 415 5.11 38.81 -8.38
C LEU A 415 5.63 38.89 -9.81
N THR A 416 4.83 38.37 -10.74
CA THR A 416 5.03 38.51 -12.17
C THR A 416 3.68 38.64 -12.88
N GLU A 417 3.70 38.96 -14.16
CA GLU A 417 2.50 39.05 -14.98
C GLU A 417 2.68 38.15 -16.21
N ASP A 418 1.67 37.33 -16.50
CA ASP A 418 1.59 36.58 -17.74
C ASP A 418 0.41 37.04 -18.59
N GLU A 419 0.22 36.40 -19.75
CA GLU A 419 -0.85 36.76 -20.68
C GLU A 419 -2.28 36.60 -20.12
N PHE A 420 -2.44 35.89 -19.00
CA PHE A 420 -3.71 35.64 -18.33
C PHE A 420 -3.90 36.44 -17.02
N GLY A 421 -2.88 37.18 -16.58
CA GLY A 421 -2.94 38.09 -15.45
C GLY A 421 -1.79 37.90 -14.44
N PRO A 422 -1.95 38.43 -13.22
CA PRO A 422 -0.90 38.38 -12.21
C PRO A 422 -0.70 36.96 -11.67
N LEU A 423 0.55 36.60 -11.42
CA LEU A 423 0.99 35.35 -10.81
C LEU A 423 2.03 35.64 -9.72
N GLU A 424 2.19 34.70 -8.78
CA GLU A 424 3.38 34.63 -7.94
C GLU A 424 4.14 33.35 -8.27
N TRP A 425 5.46 33.42 -8.37
CA TRP A 425 6.33 32.26 -8.52
C TRP A 425 7.30 32.16 -7.36
N LYS A 426 7.68 30.93 -6.98
CA LYS A 426 8.55 30.67 -5.83
C LYS A 426 10.00 30.47 -6.26
N GLY A 427 10.91 31.24 -5.69
CA GLY A 427 12.37 31.08 -5.80
C GLY A 427 12.92 29.98 -4.91
N GLU A 428 14.20 30.11 -4.58
CA GLU A 428 14.99 29.20 -3.76
C GLU A 428 14.99 27.76 -4.30
N THR A 429 15.16 27.66 -5.62
CA THR A 429 15.03 26.42 -6.39
C THR A 429 16.13 25.42 -6.08
N SER A 430 15.72 24.24 -5.63
CA SER A 430 16.61 23.17 -5.19
C SER A 430 17.07 22.26 -6.35
N SER A 431 18.12 21.47 -6.12
CA SER A 431 18.73 20.59 -7.12
C SER A 431 17.78 19.52 -7.64
N ASP A 432 16.90 19.01 -6.77
CA ASP A 432 15.86 18.04 -7.07
C ASP A 432 14.90 18.51 -8.17
N GLU A 433 14.54 19.80 -8.17
CA GLU A 433 13.77 20.40 -9.25
C GLU A 433 14.51 20.32 -10.58
N MET A 434 15.81 20.65 -10.60
CA MET A 434 16.62 20.55 -11.82
C MET A 434 16.72 19.11 -12.30
N THR A 435 16.98 18.17 -11.39
CA THR A 435 17.06 16.75 -11.72
C THR A 435 15.78 16.24 -12.36
N GLY A 436 14.61 16.58 -11.83
CA GLY A 436 13.34 16.20 -12.47
C GLY A 436 13.09 16.89 -13.82
N HIS A 437 13.47 18.15 -13.97
CA HIS A 437 13.38 18.88 -15.23
C HIS A 437 14.21 18.22 -16.33
N PHE A 438 15.49 18.02 -16.07
CA PHE A 438 16.42 17.39 -17.00
C PHE A 438 16.03 15.93 -17.28
N PHE A 439 15.63 15.16 -16.27
CA PHE A 439 15.17 13.77 -16.43
C PHE A 439 13.94 13.66 -17.33
N GLY A 440 12.85 14.32 -16.97
CA GLY A 440 11.57 14.23 -17.68
C GLY A 440 11.65 14.74 -19.11
N LEU A 441 12.27 15.91 -19.31
CA LEU A 441 12.39 16.53 -20.62
C LEU A 441 13.35 15.78 -21.55
N SER A 442 14.38 15.11 -21.02
CA SER A 442 15.27 14.29 -21.86
C SER A 442 14.56 13.04 -22.43
N LEU A 443 13.67 12.41 -21.65
CA LEU A 443 12.85 11.31 -22.15
C LEU A 443 11.78 11.80 -23.13
N TYR A 444 11.15 12.94 -22.85
CA TYR A 444 10.21 13.56 -23.78
C TYR A 444 10.87 13.92 -25.12
N TYR A 445 12.05 14.54 -25.08
CA TYR A 445 12.80 14.95 -26.27
C TYR A 445 13.05 13.79 -27.23
N ASP A 446 13.52 12.65 -26.70
CA ASP A 446 13.86 11.49 -27.51
C ASP A 446 12.64 10.70 -28.00
N LEU A 447 11.58 10.62 -27.19
CA LEU A 447 10.47 9.70 -27.43
C LEU A 447 9.24 10.37 -28.04
N CYS A 448 9.02 11.67 -27.75
CA CYS A 448 7.75 12.38 -28.01
C CYS A 448 7.90 13.61 -28.88
N ALA A 449 8.96 14.40 -28.67
CA ALA A 449 9.07 15.75 -29.23
C ALA A 449 9.13 15.77 -30.75
N ASP A 450 8.39 16.70 -31.34
CA ASP A 450 8.60 17.10 -32.73
C ASP A 450 9.79 18.07 -32.87
N GLU A 451 10.13 18.45 -34.11
CA GLU A 451 11.29 19.31 -34.37
C GLU A 451 11.17 20.73 -33.79
N LYS A 452 9.96 21.25 -33.58
CA LYS A 452 9.75 22.54 -32.90
C LYS A 452 9.97 22.37 -31.41
N GLU A 453 9.35 21.35 -30.82
CA GLU A 453 9.46 21.05 -29.39
C GLU A 453 10.91 20.73 -28.99
N LYS A 454 11.65 19.99 -29.82
CA LYS A 454 13.08 19.74 -29.59
C LYS A 454 13.88 21.03 -29.48
N LYS A 455 13.65 22.00 -30.37
CA LYS A 455 14.36 23.29 -30.32
C LYS A 455 14.02 24.09 -29.07
N GLU A 456 12.74 24.10 -28.68
CA GLU A 456 12.29 24.80 -27.48
C GLU A 456 12.90 24.18 -26.21
N ILE A 457 12.88 22.86 -26.08
CA ILE A 457 13.45 22.14 -24.94
C ILE A 457 14.97 22.31 -24.87
N ALA A 458 15.65 22.13 -26.02
CA ALA A 458 17.10 22.28 -26.09
C ALA A 458 17.55 23.68 -25.66
N LEU A 459 16.85 24.73 -26.13
CA LEU A 459 17.11 26.11 -25.74
C LEU A 459 16.86 26.35 -24.25
N ALA A 460 15.74 25.86 -23.72
CA ALA A 460 15.40 26.06 -22.31
C ALA A 460 16.43 25.40 -21.37
N LEU A 461 16.80 24.14 -21.63
CA LEU A 461 17.80 23.44 -20.82
C LEU A 461 19.22 23.96 -21.03
N SER A 462 19.58 24.41 -22.25
CA SER A 462 20.88 25.04 -22.49
C SER A 462 21.01 26.36 -21.74
N ASN A 463 19.95 27.16 -21.67
CA ASN A 463 19.95 28.41 -20.91
C ASN A 463 20.15 28.16 -19.41
N ILE A 464 19.52 27.12 -18.85
CA ILE A 464 19.76 26.71 -17.45
C ILE A 464 21.21 26.28 -17.26
N MET A 465 21.74 25.45 -18.16
CA MET A 465 23.13 25.01 -18.05
C MET A 465 24.12 26.17 -18.19
N ASP A 466 23.86 27.11 -19.10
CA ASP A 466 24.69 28.30 -19.28
C ASP A 466 24.66 29.21 -18.05
N HIS A 467 23.49 29.35 -17.41
CA HIS A 467 23.36 30.03 -16.13
C HIS A 467 24.24 29.35 -15.08
N ILE A 468 24.07 28.03 -14.88
CA ILE A 468 24.85 27.26 -13.90
C ILE A 468 26.36 27.44 -14.14
N LEU A 469 26.83 27.34 -15.39
CA LEU A 469 28.25 27.53 -15.72
C LEU A 469 28.75 28.97 -15.53
N SER A 470 27.89 29.96 -15.75
CA SER A 470 28.23 31.38 -15.58
C SER A 470 28.38 31.79 -14.11
N TYR A 471 27.70 31.06 -13.21
CA TYR A 471 27.74 31.27 -11.76
C TYR A 471 28.53 30.16 -11.05
N GLU A 472 29.70 29.80 -11.59
CA GLU A 472 30.63 28.84 -10.96
C GLU A 472 29.97 27.52 -10.52
N TYR A 473 29.14 26.96 -11.42
CA TYR A 473 28.39 25.71 -11.22
C TYR A 473 27.31 25.79 -10.12
N THR A 474 26.70 26.95 -9.92
CA THR A 474 25.57 27.13 -9.00
C THR A 474 24.35 27.69 -9.71
N LEU A 475 23.16 27.39 -9.21
CA LEU A 475 21.94 28.08 -9.65
C LEU A 475 21.73 29.33 -8.77
N CYS A 476 21.78 30.52 -9.38
CA CYS A 476 21.64 31.79 -8.68
C CYS A 476 20.22 32.36 -8.83
N ASP A 477 19.68 32.87 -7.72
CA ASP A 477 18.32 33.41 -7.63
C ASP A 477 18.26 34.90 -8.04
N VAL A 478 17.09 35.53 -7.85
CA VAL A 478 16.78 36.94 -8.16
C VAL A 478 17.73 37.94 -7.52
N ASP A 479 18.34 37.58 -6.39
CA ASP A 479 19.28 38.41 -5.65
C ASP A 479 20.74 38.22 -6.11
N GLY A 480 20.97 37.31 -7.06
CA GLY A 480 22.29 36.95 -7.59
C GLY A 480 23.09 36.05 -6.66
N LEU A 481 22.49 35.52 -5.59
CA LEU A 481 23.12 34.56 -4.67
C LEU A 481 22.76 33.13 -5.07
N PRO A 482 23.65 32.15 -4.82
CA PRO A 482 23.33 30.74 -4.99
C PRO A 482 22.15 30.31 -4.11
N THR A 483 21.25 29.52 -4.67
CA THR A 483 20.23 28.81 -3.87
C THR A 483 20.89 27.74 -2.98
N THR A 484 20.24 27.38 -1.89
CA THR A 484 20.79 26.54 -0.80
C THR A 484 21.32 25.18 -1.26
N TRP A 485 20.63 24.52 -2.20
CA TRP A 485 20.91 23.11 -2.55
C TRP A 485 21.43 22.91 -3.98
N ALA A 486 21.27 23.89 -4.86
CA ALA A 486 21.68 23.80 -6.26
C ALA A 486 23.16 24.21 -6.46
N HIS A 487 24.04 23.45 -5.83
CA HIS A 487 25.49 23.67 -5.82
C HIS A 487 26.23 22.49 -6.45
N TRP A 488 26.96 22.76 -7.52
CA TRP A 488 27.71 21.74 -8.25
C TRP A 488 29.16 22.16 -8.53
N GLY A 489 29.72 23.06 -7.71
CA GLY A 489 31.09 23.56 -7.88
C GLY A 489 32.15 22.51 -7.56
N PRO A 490 33.17 22.29 -8.40
CA PRO A 490 34.25 21.35 -8.08
C PRO A 490 35.06 21.77 -6.85
N HIS A 491 35.15 23.07 -6.54
CA HIS A 491 35.78 23.55 -5.32
C HIS A 491 34.96 23.16 -4.08
N GLU A 492 33.67 23.47 -4.07
CA GLU A 492 32.75 23.13 -2.97
C GLU A 492 32.71 21.62 -2.74
N LEU A 493 32.40 20.87 -3.80
CA LEU A 493 32.20 19.43 -3.66
C LEU A 493 33.48 18.70 -3.25
N ASN A 494 34.67 19.09 -3.73
CA ASN A 494 35.90 18.34 -3.47
C ASN A 494 36.76 18.89 -2.33
N ASN A 495 36.63 20.18 -1.97
CA ASN A 495 37.52 20.84 -1.01
C ASN A 495 36.81 21.40 0.23
N ASP A 496 35.47 21.31 0.30
CA ASP A 496 34.71 21.68 1.49
C ASP A 496 34.06 20.44 2.12
N GLU A 497 34.32 20.22 3.40
CA GLU A 497 33.78 19.09 4.18
C GLU A 497 32.28 19.23 4.43
N LYS A 498 31.71 20.43 4.33
CA LYS A 498 30.27 20.67 4.45
C LYS A 498 29.47 19.84 3.43
N TRP A 499 30.02 19.69 2.22
CA TRP A 499 29.37 19.03 1.10
C TRP A 499 29.68 17.53 1.05
N PHE A 500 30.16 16.93 2.14
CA PHE A 500 30.52 15.50 2.15
C PHE A 500 29.37 14.59 1.71
N TRP A 501 28.15 14.84 2.18
CA TRP A 501 26.98 14.00 1.90
C TRP A 501 26.49 14.18 0.45
N GLU A 502 26.50 15.41 -0.04
CA GLU A 502 25.96 15.79 -1.34
C GLU A 502 27.01 15.69 -2.47
N ARG A 503 28.31 15.61 -2.16
CA ARG A 503 29.43 15.56 -3.13
C ARG A 503 29.16 14.59 -4.26
N GLY A 504 28.79 13.38 -3.88
CA GLY A 504 28.55 12.28 -4.81
C GLY A 504 27.38 12.56 -5.74
N ILE A 505 26.23 12.83 -5.14
CA ILE A 505 24.97 13.02 -5.86
C ILE A 505 25.01 14.28 -6.74
N ASN A 506 25.49 15.41 -6.23
CA ASN A 506 25.60 16.65 -7.00
C ASN A 506 26.61 16.49 -8.15
N SER A 507 27.73 15.77 -7.95
CA SER A 507 28.63 15.46 -9.06
C SER A 507 27.92 14.69 -10.18
N LEU A 508 27.03 13.76 -9.82
CA LEU A 508 26.28 12.95 -10.76
C LEU A 508 25.24 13.78 -11.54
N GLU A 509 24.50 14.65 -10.85
CA GLU A 509 23.51 15.55 -11.44
C GLU A 509 24.12 16.45 -12.50
N LEU A 510 25.20 17.18 -12.17
CA LEU A 510 25.84 18.10 -13.10
C LEU A 510 26.34 17.39 -14.37
N LEU A 511 26.92 16.20 -14.22
CA LEU A 511 27.32 15.39 -15.37
C LEU A 511 26.13 14.96 -16.21
N ALA A 512 25.00 14.61 -15.58
CA ALA A 512 23.77 14.28 -16.30
C ALA A 512 23.27 15.50 -17.08
N PHE A 513 23.24 16.69 -16.46
CA PHE A 513 22.77 17.93 -17.09
C PHE A 513 23.61 18.30 -18.31
N LEU A 514 24.93 18.33 -18.17
CA LEU A 514 25.86 18.60 -19.27
C LEU A 514 25.68 17.61 -20.42
N LYS A 515 25.54 16.32 -20.11
CA LYS A 515 25.40 15.29 -21.14
C LYS A 515 24.06 15.37 -21.86
N ILE A 516 22.98 15.69 -21.16
CA ILE A 516 21.65 15.92 -21.75
C ILE A 516 21.71 17.10 -22.72
N VAL A 517 22.26 18.24 -22.30
CA VAL A 517 22.31 19.44 -23.14
C VAL A 517 23.23 19.23 -24.32
N TYR A 518 24.37 18.55 -24.16
CA TYR A 518 25.22 18.17 -25.28
C TYR A 518 24.47 17.30 -26.30
N HIS A 519 23.76 16.27 -25.85
CA HIS A 519 22.94 15.41 -26.73
C HIS A 519 21.88 16.21 -27.50
N MET A 520 21.24 17.20 -26.86
CA MET A 520 20.17 17.99 -27.47
C MET A 520 20.67 19.09 -28.42
N THR A 521 21.84 19.67 -28.15
CA THR A 521 22.35 20.86 -28.85
C THR A 521 23.50 20.56 -29.81
N GLY A 522 24.30 19.53 -29.53
CA GLY A 522 25.57 19.27 -30.20
C GLY A 522 26.67 20.30 -29.89
N ASP A 523 26.47 21.20 -28.92
CA ASP A 523 27.46 22.23 -28.58
C ASP A 523 28.62 21.62 -27.76
N GLU A 524 29.79 21.55 -28.40
CA GLU A 524 31.02 21.01 -27.85
C GLU A 524 31.47 21.68 -26.54
N LYS A 525 30.99 22.87 -26.18
CA LYS A 525 31.32 23.49 -24.89
C LYS A 525 30.89 22.61 -23.71
N TYR A 526 29.70 21.99 -23.80
CA TYR A 526 29.17 21.16 -22.72
C TYR A 526 29.94 19.83 -22.60
N GLN A 527 30.30 19.22 -23.74
CA GLN A 527 31.10 17.99 -23.74
C GLN A 527 32.51 18.24 -23.19
N LYS A 528 33.15 19.37 -23.53
CA LYS A 528 34.46 19.75 -22.98
C LYS A 528 34.41 19.96 -21.48
N GLU A 529 33.37 20.62 -20.97
CA GLU A 529 33.22 20.83 -19.53
C GLU A 529 32.94 19.51 -18.80
N TYR A 530 32.07 18.66 -19.35
CA TYR A 530 31.84 17.29 -18.86
C TYR A 530 33.14 16.48 -18.74
N GLU A 531 33.97 16.48 -19.79
CA GLU A 531 35.25 15.78 -19.79
C GLU A 531 36.26 16.37 -18.81
N LYS A 532 36.30 17.71 -18.67
CA LYS A 532 37.15 18.38 -17.68
C LYS A 532 36.78 17.96 -16.27
N LEU A 533 35.50 17.97 -15.91
CA LEU A 533 35.03 17.56 -14.59
C LEU A 533 35.43 16.10 -14.28
N ILE A 534 35.17 15.20 -15.22
CA ILE A 534 35.48 13.77 -15.08
C ILE A 534 36.98 13.50 -14.95
N ARG A 535 37.79 14.10 -15.83
CA ARG A 535 39.22 13.75 -15.96
C ARG A 535 40.11 14.51 -14.99
N THR A 536 39.69 15.71 -14.55
CA THR A 536 40.58 16.61 -13.79
C THR A 536 40.00 17.11 -12.47
N GLN A 537 38.69 16.93 -12.21
CA GLN A 537 38.03 17.45 -10.99
C GLN A 537 37.45 16.34 -10.10
N ASN A 538 37.93 15.10 -10.23
CA ASN A 538 37.50 13.93 -9.43
C ASN A 538 36.04 13.47 -9.60
N TYR A 539 35.28 14.01 -10.56
CA TYR A 539 33.85 13.67 -10.68
C TYR A 539 33.61 12.19 -10.99
N ALA A 540 34.49 11.53 -11.76
CA ALA A 540 34.39 10.10 -11.98
C ALA A 540 34.52 9.28 -10.69
N LEU A 541 35.37 9.71 -9.76
CA LEU A 541 35.53 9.05 -8.46
C LEU A 541 34.33 9.33 -7.54
N ASN A 542 33.86 10.58 -7.52
CA ASN A 542 32.64 10.95 -6.79
C ASN A 542 31.45 10.08 -7.24
N CYS A 543 31.34 9.81 -8.54
CA CYS A 543 30.30 8.95 -9.12
C CYS A 543 30.45 7.44 -8.86
N VAL A 544 31.58 6.97 -8.31
CA VAL A 544 31.71 5.56 -7.87
C VAL A 544 31.12 5.37 -6.48
N GLN A 545 31.17 6.38 -5.63
CA GLN A 545 30.67 6.34 -4.26
C GLN A 545 29.66 7.47 -4.01
N TYR A 546 28.71 7.64 -4.95
CA TYR A 546 27.75 8.72 -4.83
C TYR A 546 26.62 8.43 -3.84
N LYS A 547 26.28 7.14 -3.64
CA LYS A 547 25.50 6.72 -2.48
C LYS A 547 26.43 6.57 -1.30
N ILE A 548 26.13 7.30 -0.23
CA ILE A 548 26.71 7.12 1.08
C ILE A 548 25.66 6.44 1.95
N PHE A 549 26.08 5.44 2.73
CA PHE A 549 25.16 4.76 3.65
C PHE A 549 24.70 5.76 4.71
N ASP A 550 23.43 6.14 4.61
CA ASP A 550 22.73 7.11 5.46
C ASP A 550 21.66 6.42 6.30
N ALA A 551 21.75 5.08 6.35
CA ALA A 551 20.95 4.27 7.24
C ALA A 551 19.44 4.29 6.86
N HIS A 552 19.16 4.63 5.59
CA HIS A 552 17.84 4.67 4.95
C HIS A 552 16.85 5.65 5.58
N THR A 553 17.35 6.79 6.05
CA THR A 553 16.56 7.78 6.79
C THR A 553 15.82 8.77 5.89
N SER A 554 16.42 9.15 4.76
CA SER A 554 15.84 10.01 3.72
C SER A 554 16.20 9.41 2.36
N HIS A 555 15.34 9.62 1.35
CA HIS A 555 15.50 8.97 0.04
C HIS A 555 15.47 9.93 -1.13
N ILE A 556 15.58 11.24 -0.85
CA ILE A 556 15.62 12.28 -1.88
C ILE A 556 16.83 12.00 -2.79
N ASP A 557 18.04 11.95 -2.23
CA ASP A 557 19.28 11.71 -2.99
C ASP A 557 19.28 10.38 -3.72
N ASP A 558 18.66 9.36 -3.15
CA ASP A 558 18.49 8.06 -3.81
C ASP A 558 17.67 8.23 -5.09
N ASN A 559 16.50 8.86 -5.00
CA ASN A 559 15.68 9.17 -6.16
C ASN A 559 16.46 9.98 -7.20
N LEU A 560 17.11 11.08 -6.80
CA LEU A 560 17.90 11.92 -7.72
C LEU A 560 19.02 11.11 -8.40
N GLY A 561 19.66 10.22 -7.67
CA GLY A 561 20.73 9.37 -8.18
C GLY A 561 20.25 8.42 -9.27
N PHE A 562 19.11 7.76 -9.05
CA PHE A 562 18.50 6.90 -10.06
C PHE A 562 18.03 7.69 -11.29
N LEU A 563 17.41 8.86 -11.11
CA LEU A 563 16.98 9.72 -12.21
C LEU A 563 18.17 10.17 -13.07
N SER A 564 19.25 10.65 -12.44
CA SER A 564 20.48 11.09 -13.13
C SER A 564 21.18 9.95 -13.87
N MET A 565 21.22 8.74 -13.29
CA MET A 565 21.79 7.56 -13.95
C MET A 565 21.07 7.18 -15.25
N THR A 566 19.76 7.42 -15.35
CA THR A 566 19.02 7.16 -16.60
C THR A 566 19.61 7.93 -17.77
N SER A 567 19.88 9.22 -17.58
CA SER A 567 20.38 10.08 -18.64
C SER A 567 21.85 9.78 -18.96
N LEU A 568 22.69 9.61 -17.93
CA LEU A 568 24.10 9.28 -18.11
C LEU A 568 24.30 7.97 -18.87
N LEU A 569 23.61 6.89 -18.47
CA LEU A 569 23.77 5.59 -19.12
C LEU A 569 23.11 5.51 -20.50
N ARG A 570 22.19 6.42 -20.85
CA ARG A 570 21.63 6.52 -22.21
C ARG A 570 22.57 7.26 -23.16
N TYR A 571 23.21 8.32 -22.71
CA TYR A 571 23.95 9.24 -23.59
C TYR A 571 25.46 9.07 -23.56
N GLU A 572 26.07 8.62 -22.46
CA GLU A 572 27.52 8.37 -22.42
C GLU A 572 27.86 7.10 -23.22
N GLN A 573 28.77 7.20 -24.19
CA GLN A 573 29.18 6.10 -25.07
C GLN A 573 30.61 5.63 -24.83
N ASP A 574 31.46 6.41 -24.15
CA ASP A 574 32.82 6.03 -23.79
C ASP A 574 32.76 4.85 -22.81
N PRO A 575 33.21 3.64 -23.21
CA PRO A 575 33.11 2.46 -22.37
C PRO A 575 33.90 2.59 -21.08
N THR A 576 34.96 3.40 -21.06
CA THR A 576 35.80 3.65 -19.87
C THR A 576 35.04 4.48 -18.84
N ILE A 577 34.42 5.59 -19.27
CA ILE A 577 33.64 6.45 -18.37
C ILE A 577 32.43 5.69 -17.84
N ARG A 578 31.75 4.94 -18.71
CA ARG A 578 30.59 4.12 -18.33
C ARG A 578 30.89 3.13 -17.19
N GLN A 579 32.10 2.59 -17.09
CA GLN A 579 32.46 1.68 -15.98
C GLN A 579 32.32 2.37 -14.62
N TYR A 580 32.73 3.63 -14.48
CA TYR A 580 32.62 4.36 -13.21
C TYR A 580 31.16 4.53 -12.78
N PHE A 581 30.27 4.88 -13.72
CA PHE A 581 28.83 4.98 -13.45
C PHE A 581 28.21 3.63 -13.11
N LEU A 582 28.57 2.56 -13.82
CA LEU A 582 28.06 1.22 -13.53
C LEU A 582 28.53 0.71 -12.14
N MET A 583 29.77 1.00 -11.75
CA MET A 583 30.29 0.69 -10.42
C MET A 583 29.48 1.38 -9.32
N GLY A 584 29.29 2.70 -9.44
CA GLY A 584 28.49 3.44 -8.47
C GLY A 584 27.02 3.01 -8.46
N PHE A 585 26.44 2.78 -9.64
CA PHE A 585 25.03 2.41 -9.74
C PHE A 585 24.75 1.04 -9.12
N LYS A 586 25.67 0.08 -9.31
CA LYS A 586 25.62 -1.22 -8.65
C LYS A 586 25.78 -1.11 -7.14
N HIS A 587 26.67 -0.24 -6.66
CA HIS A 587 26.84 0.01 -5.23
C HIS A 587 25.55 0.56 -4.61
N HIS A 588 24.98 1.62 -5.20
CA HIS A 588 23.75 2.24 -4.75
C HIS A 588 22.56 1.28 -4.82
N TRP A 589 22.36 0.55 -5.93
CA TRP A 589 21.28 -0.44 -6.03
C TRP A 589 21.42 -1.57 -4.99
N ASN A 590 22.63 -2.05 -4.71
CA ASN A 590 22.85 -3.07 -3.68
C ASN A 590 22.47 -2.58 -2.29
N ASP A 591 22.65 -1.30 -1.99
CA ASP A 591 22.24 -0.69 -0.73
C ASP A 591 20.71 -0.59 -0.65
N GLN A 592 20.05 -0.16 -1.73
CA GLN A 592 18.62 0.15 -1.72
C GLN A 592 17.68 -1.01 -2.10
N ARG A 593 18.19 -2.15 -2.57
CA ARG A 593 17.34 -3.27 -2.99
C ARG A 593 16.46 -3.83 -1.87
N ILE A 594 16.88 -3.69 -0.61
CA ILE A 594 16.10 -4.12 0.58
C ILE A 594 14.75 -3.42 0.69
N GLU A 595 14.63 -2.22 0.10
CA GLU A 595 13.40 -1.41 0.16
C GLU A 595 12.28 -1.96 -0.71
N ARG A 596 12.60 -2.88 -1.64
CA ARG A 596 11.68 -3.40 -2.64
C ARG A 596 11.04 -2.29 -3.49
N SER A 597 11.76 -1.17 -3.71
CA SER A 597 11.34 -0.08 -4.58
C SER A 597 11.13 -0.60 -6.00
N PRO A 598 9.91 -0.50 -6.58
CA PRO A 598 9.69 -0.98 -7.94
C PRO A 598 10.46 -0.14 -8.96
N LEU A 599 10.53 1.18 -8.76
CA LEU A 599 11.24 2.10 -9.66
C LEU A 599 12.72 1.75 -9.76
N TRP A 600 13.41 1.69 -8.63
CA TRP A 600 14.86 1.54 -8.60
C TRP A 600 15.31 0.16 -9.09
N ASN A 601 14.60 -0.90 -8.72
CA ASN A 601 14.87 -2.25 -9.22
C ASN A 601 14.69 -2.37 -10.75
N ILE A 602 13.61 -1.76 -11.28
CA ILE A 602 13.34 -1.76 -12.72
C ILE A 602 14.39 -0.92 -13.46
N MET A 603 14.72 0.27 -12.96
CA MET A 603 15.71 1.14 -13.58
C MET A 603 17.10 0.49 -13.63
N TYR A 604 17.52 -0.15 -12.53
CA TYR A 604 18.79 -0.86 -12.49
C TYR A 604 18.88 -1.95 -13.57
N GLY A 605 17.90 -2.85 -13.62
CA GLY A 605 17.87 -3.91 -14.63
C GLY A 605 17.76 -3.38 -16.06
N ALA A 606 16.93 -2.35 -16.28
CA ALA A 606 16.72 -1.75 -17.59
C ALA A 606 17.97 -1.07 -18.17
N LEU A 607 18.74 -0.36 -17.33
CA LEU A 607 19.90 0.43 -17.76
C LEU A 607 21.19 -0.39 -17.82
N THR A 608 21.31 -1.44 -17.02
CA THR A 608 22.53 -2.28 -16.97
C THR A 608 22.39 -3.55 -17.81
N GLY A 609 21.18 -4.08 -17.97
CA GLY A 609 20.94 -5.42 -18.50
C GLY A 609 21.36 -6.55 -17.55
N GLU A 610 21.79 -6.23 -16.33
CA GLU A 610 22.08 -7.22 -15.28
C GLU A 610 20.78 -7.72 -14.62
N HIS A 611 20.88 -8.87 -13.94
CA HIS A 611 19.79 -9.39 -13.13
C HIS A 611 19.45 -8.43 -11.98
N CYS A 612 18.17 -8.15 -11.77
CA CYS A 612 17.65 -7.29 -10.70
C CYS A 612 16.49 -7.98 -9.95
N ASP A 613 16.01 -7.37 -8.87
CA ASP A 613 14.89 -7.91 -8.07
C ASP A 613 13.52 -7.60 -8.71
N LEU A 614 13.34 -8.00 -9.96
CA LEU A 614 12.15 -7.70 -10.77
C LEU A 614 10.87 -8.33 -10.19
N GLU A 615 10.95 -9.54 -9.65
CA GLU A 615 9.82 -10.21 -8.98
C GLU A 615 9.35 -9.40 -7.76
N ASN A 616 10.28 -8.86 -6.98
CA ASN A 616 9.94 -7.98 -5.86
C ASN A 616 9.36 -6.65 -6.34
N ALA A 617 9.87 -6.08 -7.43
CA ALA A 617 9.31 -4.88 -8.04
C ALA A 617 7.87 -5.10 -8.53
N VAL A 618 7.60 -6.21 -9.23
CA VAL A 618 6.24 -6.56 -9.67
C VAL A 618 5.32 -6.81 -8.49
N ARG A 619 5.77 -7.53 -7.45
CA ARG A 619 5.02 -7.70 -6.21
C ARG A 619 4.68 -6.37 -5.55
N SER A 620 5.62 -5.41 -5.49
CA SER A 620 5.36 -4.07 -4.95
C SER A 620 4.30 -3.31 -5.79
N LEU A 621 4.33 -3.44 -7.12
CA LEU A 621 3.29 -2.88 -8.00
C LEU A 621 1.92 -3.52 -7.76
N GLU A 622 1.86 -4.82 -7.50
CA GLU A 622 0.63 -5.54 -7.15
C GLU A 622 0.06 -5.11 -5.80
N GLU A 623 0.92 -4.87 -4.80
CA GLU A 623 0.57 -4.50 -3.43
C GLU A 623 0.13 -3.02 -3.27
N LEU A 624 0.53 -2.12 -4.18
CA LEU A 624 0.14 -0.70 -4.09
C LEU A 624 -1.39 -0.51 -3.98
N PRO A 625 -1.92 0.18 -2.95
CA PRO A 625 -3.36 0.36 -2.82
C PRO A 625 -3.91 1.28 -3.91
N LEU A 626 -5.13 1.02 -4.38
CA LEU A 626 -5.76 1.81 -5.46
C LEU A 626 -5.97 3.28 -5.08
N ASP A 627 -6.28 3.59 -3.82
CA ASP A 627 -6.59 4.97 -3.41
C ASP A 627 -5.35 5.87 -3.26
N LEU A 628 -4.17 5.31 -3.00
CA LEU A 628 -2.91 6.01 -2.68
C LEU A 628 -3.05 7.08 -1.59
N ILE A 629 -4.05 6.95 -0.71
CA ILE A 629 -4.27 7.89 0.38
C ILE A 629 -3.36 7.54 1.56
N HIS A 630 -2.85 8.57 2.23
CA HIS A 630 -2.07 8.49 3.47
C HIS A 630 -2.97 8.16 4.67
N HIS A 631 -3.73 7.06 4.59
CA HIS A 631 -4.52 6.55 5.71
C HIS A 631 -3.65 6.37 6.95
N LYS A 632 -4.23 6.61 8.13
CA LYS A 632 -3.51 6.38 9.38
C LYS A 632 -3.23 4.89 9.52
N VAL A 633 -1.96 4.52 9.59
CA VAL A 633 -1.52 3.14 9.80
C VAL A 633 -0.78 3.08 11.13
N VAL A 634 -1.06 2.04 11.91
CA VAL A 634 -0.41 1.77 13.20
C VAL A 634 0.00 0.30 13.21
N ASN A 635 1.22 0.03 12.77
CA ASN A 635 1.80 -1.30 12.76
C ASN A 635 2.60 -1.59 14.03
N SER A 636 3.05 -0.58 14.79
CA SER A 636 3.85 -0.75 16.01
C SER A 636 3.20 -1.62 17.10
N VAL A 637 1.88 -1.83 17.03
CA VAL A 637 1.12 -2.73 17.91
C VAL A 637 1.30 -4.22 17.57
N ARG A 638 1.90 -4.55 16.43
CA ARG A 638 2.09 -5.92 15.93
C ARG A 638 3.27 -6.59 16.63
N PRO A 639 3.06 -7.71 17.35
CA PRO A 639 4.11 -8.36 18.15
C PRO A 639 5.21 -9.03 17.32
N GLU A 640 4.97 -9.31 16.04
CA GLU A 640 5.92 -9.97 15.13
C GLU A 640 6.88 -9.00 14.43
N ILE A 641 6.67 -7.69 14.57
CA ILE A 641 7.51 -6.68 13.93
C ILE A 641 8.92 -6.66 14.51
N VAL A 642 9.90 -6.55 13.62
CA VAL A 642 11.31 -6.45 13.96
C VAL A 642 11.79 -5.01 13.73
N TRP A 643 12.23 -4.38 14.81
CA TRP A 643 12.79 -3.02 14.80
C TRP A 643 14.28 -3.02 14.48
N ASP A 644 14.73 -1.99 13.77
CA ASP A 644 16.15 -1.66 13.64
C ASP A 644 16.57 -0.72 14.79
N SER A 645 17.31 -1.26 15.75
CA SER A 645 17.82 -0.49 16.89
C SER A 645 19.08 0.32 16.58
N GLY A 646 19.65 0.19 15.38
CA GLY A 646 20.87 0.90 14.98
C GLY A 646 20.64 2.41 14.83
N GLN A 647 19.52 2.81 14.23
CA GLN A 647 19.21 4.21 13.93
C GLN A 647 19.02 5.08 15.15
N GLU A 648 18.32 4.54 16.15
CA GLU A 648 17.98 5.29 17.36
C GLU A 648 19.25 5.71 18.13
N LEU A 649 20.35 4.95 17.98
CA LEU A 649 21.64 5.26 18.59
C LEU A 649 22.30 6.53 18.01
N PHE A 650 21.90 6.96 16.81
CA PHE A 650 22.41 8.16 16.13
C PHE A 650 21.36 9.28 16.06
N GLY A 651 20.27 9.18 16.84
CA GLY A 651 19.19 10.17 16.87
C GLY A 651 18.19 10.07 15.71
N GLY A 652 18.27 9.00 14.91
CA GLY A 652 17.30 8.71 13.85
C GLY A 652 15.94 8.27 14.38
N VAL A 653 14.91 8.40 13.54
CA VAL A 653 13.57 7.91 13.85
C VAL A 653 13.59 6.39 13.93
N ARG A 654 12.91 5.83 14.94
CA ARG A 654 12.74 4.38 15.07
C ARG A 654 12.08 3.79 13.82
N GLN A 655 12.72 2.80 13.22
CA GLN A 655 12.26 2.19 11.97
C GLN A 655 12.31 0.67 12.00
N LEU A 656 11.65 0.04 11.03
CA LEU A 656 11.65 -1.40 10.84
C LEU A 656 12.96 -1.89 10.25
N LYS A 657 13.31 -3.14 10.51
CA LYS A 657 14.45 -3.79 9.87
C LYS A 657 14.23 -4.09 8.39
N GLU A 658 12.98 -4.35 8.01
CA GLU A 658 12.54 -4.61 6.64
C GLU A 658 11.20 -3.87 6.39
N PRO A 659 10.95 -3.36 5.18
CA PRO A 659 9.70 -2.67 4.88
C PRO A 659 8.54 -3.67 4.82
N LEU A 660 7.37 -3.26 5.35
CA LEU A 660 6.14 -4.03 5.21
C LEU A 660 5.59 -3.95 3.77
N PRO A 661 4.72 -4.90 3.35
CA PRO A 661 4.00 -4.83 2.08
C PRO A 661 3.33 -3.46 1.84
N TYR A 662 3.22 -3.02 0.58
CA TYR A 662 2.73 -1.66 0.25
C TYR A 662 1.29 -1.39 0.69
N ASP A 663 0.45 -2.43 0.78
CA ASP A 663 -0.91 -2.36 1.30
C ASP A 663 -0.98 -2.37 2.84
N GLU A 664 0.12 -2.66 3.53
CA GLU A 664 0.22 -2.69 5.00
C GLU A 664 1.01 -1.50 5.58
N LYS A 665 2.02 -0.99 4.87
CA LYS A 665 2.84 0.13 5.33
C LYS A 665 2.18 1.49 5.11
N PRO A 666 2.61 2.54 5.82
CA PRO A 666 2.20 3.90 5.51
C PRO A 666 2.56 4.29 4.06
N MET A 667 1.75 5.16 3.46
CA MET A 667 2.00 5.59 2.08
C MET A 667 3.22 6.49 2.00
N ASN A 668 4.06 6.26 1.00
CA ASN A 668 5.24 7.06 0.71
C ASN A 668 5.52 7.06 -0.80
N LYS A 669 6.19 8.13 -1.20
CA LYS A 669 6.82 8.28 -2.51
C LYS A 669 8.32 7.98 -2.37
N TYR A 670 9.05 7.99 -3.48
CA TYR A 670 10.46 7.58 -3.58
C TYR A 670 11.45 8.49 -2.84
N ASP A 671 10.99 9.51 -2.13
CA ASP A 671 11.77 10.47 -1.35
C ASP A 671 11.62 10.29 0.17
N ASN A 672 10.74 9.37 0.60
CA ASN A 672 10.36 9.18 2.00
C ASN A 672 10.82 7.82 2.53
N ASN A 673 11.07 7.73 3.84
CA ASN A 673 11.48 6.50 4.52
C ASN A 673 10.41 5.37 4.43
N PRO A 674 10.70 4.21 3.78
CA PRO A 674 9.77 3.10 3.65
C PRO A 674 9.72 2.14 4.83
N PHE A 675 10.61 2.30 5.81
CA PHE A 675 10.72 1.49 7.02
C PHE A 675 9.92 2.03 8.20
N LEU A 676 9.16 3.13 8.03
CA LEU A 676 8.29 3.61 9.10
C LEU A 676 7.12 2.64 9.34
N ALA A 677 6.96 2.20 10.58
CA ALA A 677 5.83 1.35 10.97
C ALA A 677 4.50 2.12 10.94
N ASP A 678 4.52 3.36 11.44
CA ASP A 678 3.34 4.17 11.72
C ASP A 678 3.43 5.54 11.04
N ARG A 679 2.39 5.94 10.30
CA ARG A 679 2.24 7.29 9.73
C ARG A 679 0.81 7.48 9.17
N GLY A 680 0.52 8.68 8.71
CA GLY A 680 -0.69 9.01 7.97
C GLY A 680 -1.81 9.59 8.84
N ASP A 681 -2.67 10.38 8.22
CA ASP A 681 -3.79 11.10 8.82
C ASP A 681 -5.09 10.99 8.02
N GLY A 682 -5.01 10.40 6.81
CA GLY A 682 -6.10 10.26 5.84
C GLY A 682 -6.40 11.53 5.05
N LEU A 683 -5.57 12.58 5.13
CA LEU A 683 -5.84 13.91 4.56
C LEU A 683 -4.96 14.25 3.34
N ARG A 684 -4.13 13.32 2.87
CA ARG A 684 -3.31 13.50 1.66
C ARG A 684 -3.36 12.27 0.75
N ALA A 685 -3.25 12.46 -0.56
CA ALA A 685 -3.13 11.38 -1.54
C ALA A 685 -1.97 11.61 -2.52
N GLU A 686 -1.27 10.53 -2.91
CA GLU A 686 -0.16 10.54 -3.87
C GLU A 686 -0.64 10.48 -5.32
N ASP A 687 0.07 11.17 -6.21
CA ASP A 687 -0.31 11.43 -7.62
C ASP A 687 -0.19 10.25 -8.61
N GLY A 688 -0.20 8.99 -8.19
CA GLY A 688 -0.19 7.83 -9.10
C GLY A 688 1.14 7.59 -9.84
N THR A 689 2.05 8.57 -9.91
CA THR A 689 3.37 8.42 -10.56
C THR A 689 4.22 7.37 -9.86
N VAL A 690 3.97 7.11 -8.57
CA VAL A 690 4.53 5.97 -7.80
C VAL A 690 4.33 4.63 -8.50
N PHE A 691 3.24 4.44 -9.23
CA PHE A 691 2.97 3.24 -10.02
C PHE A 691 3.31 3.43 -11.50
N LEU A 692 2.90 4.56 -12.08
CA LEU A 692 2.95 4.74 -13.53
C LEU A 692 4.38 4.76 -14.08
N LEU A 693 5.31 5.45 -13.38
CA LEU A 693 6.70 5.53 -13.81
C LEU A 693 7.39 4.16 -13.86
N PRO A 694 7.48 3.37 -12.76
CA PRO A 694 8.10 2.05 -12.81
C PRO A 694 7.43 1.12 -13.83
N TYR A 695 6.09 1.12 -13.88
CA TYR A 695 5.34 0.25 -14.78
C TYR A 695 5.67 0.55 -16.25
N TRP A 696 5.61 1.82 -16.68
CA TRP A 696 5.91 2.17 -18.07
C TRP A 696 7.40 2.04 -18.40
N TYR A 697 8.29 2.23 -17.43
CA TYR A 697 9.71 1.93 -17.56
C TYR A 697 9.91 0.44 -17.89
N ALA A 698 9.35 -0.47 -17.10
CA ALA A 698 9.43 -1.91 -17.34
C ALA A 698 8.81 -2.32 -18.68
N ARG A 699 7.66 -1.76 -19.04
CA ARG A 699 6.98 -2.03 -20.33
C ARG A 699 7.80 -1.57 -21.52
N TYR A 700 8.40 -0.37 -21.45
CA TYR A 700 9.23 0.18 -22.52
C TYR A 700 10.49 -0.65 -22.79
N TYR A 701 11.17 -1.08 -21.72
CA TYR A 701 12.37 -1.92 -21.82
C TYR A 701 12.09 -3.41 -22.03
N GLY A 702 10.82 -3.83 -22.00
CA GLY A 702 10.39 -5.20 -22.23
C GLY A 702 10.64 -6.14 -21.04
N MET A 703 10.78 -5.62 -19.83
CA MET A 703 11.04 -6.40 -18.62
C MET A 703 9.79 -7.11 -18.10
N ILE A 704 8.60 -6.61 -18.39
CA ILE A 704 7.34 -7.27 -18.02
C ILE A 704 6.48 -7.51 -19.26
N ILE A 705 5.84 -8.68 -19.29
CA ILE A 705 4.87 -9.10 -20.30
C ILE A 705 3.60 -9.49 -19.56
N GLU A 706 2.47 -8.87 -19.92
CA GLU A 706 1.19 -9.21 -19.31
C GLU A 706 0.58 -10.42 -20.00
N GLU A 707 0.03 -11.35 -19.20
CA GLU A 707 -0.70 -12.53 -19.67
C GLU A 707 -2.18 -12.26 -19.94
#